data_AF-A0A7Z9RXS8-F1
#
_entry.id   AF-A0A7Z9RXS8-F1
#
_cell.length_a   1.000
_cell.length_b   1.000
_cell.length_c   1.000
_cell.angle_alpha   90.00
_cell.angle_beta   90.00
_cell.angle_gamma   90.00
#
_symmetry.space_group_name_H-M   'P 1'
#
loop_
_entity.id
_entity.type
_entity.pdbx_description
1 polymer ?
#
loop_
_entity_poly.entity_id
_entity_poly.type
_entity_poly.pdbx_seq_one_letter_code
_entity_poly.pdbx_strand_id
1 'polypeptide(L)'
;MSSQRLLLWVWLLPLLIVALPLAGQVSGTVLDSTTGVPIGEARVTLQATVQHTTAASDGSFNLANVNGIGLVIAGAKKGYYNQSVTVTTPATNVTISLDPVPRSDDPNYTLMSPFQCASCHDSQFQQWDTSRMASTGLNSWVYDLFDGTGTVGGSGGFVYTEDSVHAVDEPSGSCASCHQPEGWLANPFQPLDPLSGSPTDAQLRGVSCEACHKIADVDVAQINATGFIAGAVTVTRPDSSGLVEQVMYGLLGDVDFVISNVMRGSFQPQLAAEVCAVCHEYNNDPDHDNDFNESSSIPAQETYSEWQNSPYGDPNDPLYQSCVDCHMLPFSSVPIEACQAIFPALLRDPSTVHGHDIQGTSATYLQNAVTLTMNTQQVGSQLQVEVEIFNDQTGHSVPTGVTLRNMILRITASDSVGNSLVQISGDTIHDLGGIGDPTLGNFAGLPGKLFAKINQDAAGNQGIVFTEATSISSDNRIIALSTDTTSVSFDVSGLNDDVTVQSRLIYRRAPKYMVDAKNWTIGGLGDPLPDAQAPDYGFLMESDSATISVSSGNPGFQFQIPALVVSNEWNATIEIEQTSGVVIECGAFSMGVGNDPNLLSPSLVTEAPALADLNGGNGPVFHEISYFPQGFTSAVVSDFLLQETLSFALMTPVLVVTYLQGTLDPNQPPAGDLLYFSDDLGTPPVQNLVSSSGGQAYAPSFANASTIIFDNPTFTRGDCNNDGGINIGDPIFSLGILFAGGGPAACDDSCDANDDGNHDIADPVRILSFLFSGAAPMPEPTYPACGSDPTTDSLECDDPICP
;
A
#
# COMPACT_ATOMS: atom_id res chain seq x y z
N MET A 1 52.25 -45.30 -25.33
CA MET A 1 53.60 -45.81 -25.58
C MET A 1 54.54 -45.27 -24.52
N SER A 2 55.24 -46.16 -23.80
CA SER A 2 56.53 -45.95 -23.10
C SER A 2 56.58 -44.91 -21.97
N SER A 3 57.17 -45.11 -20.79
CA SER A 3 57.99 -46.20 -20.25
C SER A 3 58.27 -45.92 -18.77
N GLN A 4 58.07 -46.95 -17.94
CA GLN A 4 58.95 -47.48 -16.88
C GLN A 4 59.77 -46.56 -15.94
N ARG A 5 59.54 -46.84 -14.63
CA ARG A 5 60.51 -47.25 -13.57
C ARG A 5 61.51 -46.17 -13.09
N LEU A 6 61.98 -46.09 -11.85
CA LEU A 6 61.92 -46.84 -10.57
C LEU A 6 62.56 -45.87 -9.54
N LEU A 7 62.21 -45.90 -8.25
CA LEU A 7 63.16 -45.95 -7.11
C LEU A 7 62.46 -45.70 -5.75
N LEU A 8 62.38 -46.79 -4.96
CA LEU A 8 62.58 -46.95 -3.51
C LEU A 8 62.10 -45.84 -2.54
N TRP A 9 61.07 -46.07 -1.73
CA TRP A 9 61.09 -46.68 -0.36
C TRP A 9 62.03 -46.01 0.65
N VAL A 10 61.47 -45.15 1.53
CA VAL A 10 61.63 -45.23 3.00
C VAL A 10 60.37 -44.64 3.65
N TRP A 11 59.80 -45.39 4.59
CA TRP A 11 58.72 -44.98 5.50
C TRP A 11 59.23 -43.98 6.54
N LEU A 12 58.53 -42.86 6.71
CA LEU A 12 58.43 -42.13 7.97
C LEU A 12 57.10 -41.36 7.94
N LEU A 13 56.13 -41.82 8.72
CA LEU A 13 55.03 -40.96 9.17
C LEU A 13 55.63 -39.88 10.07
N PRO A 14 55.22 -38.61 9.87
CA PRO A 14 54.92 -37.76 11.00
C PRO A 14 53.44 -37.37 10.95
N LEU A 15 52.79 -37.52 12.11
CA LEU A 15 51.56 -36.83 12.47
C LEU A 15 51.64 -35.38 11.98
N LEU A 16 50.82 -35.02 11.01
CA LEU A 16 50.49 -33.61 10.75
C LEU A 16 49.37 -33.24 11.72
N ILE A 17 49.75 -32.94 12.97
CA ILE A 17 48.91 -32.11 13.84
C ILE A 17 48.91 -30.74 13.18
N VAL A 18 47.86 -30.44 12.43
CA VAL A 18 47.54 -29.05 12.08
C VAL A 18 47.05 -28.41 13.37
N ALA A 19 47.98 -27.84 14.13
CA ALA A 19 47.63 -26.88 15.17
C ALA A 19 47.09 -25.64 14.45
N LEU A 20 45.77 -25.58 14.26
CA LEU A 20 45.11 -24.33 13.97
C LEU A 20 45.46 -23.37 15.12
N PRO A 21 45.97 -22.16 14.85
CA PRO A 21 46.14 -21.18 15.91
C PRO A 21 44.75 -20.94 16.52
N LEU A 22 44.60 -21.19 17.81
CA LEU A 22 43.44 -20.72 18.58
C LEU A 22 43.34 -19.22 18.31
N ALA A 23 42.33 -18.80 17.54
CA ALA A 23 41.98 -17.39 17.44
C ALA A 23 41.86 -16.85 18.87
N GLY A 24 42.45 -15.69 19.17
CA GLY A 24 42.43 -15.15 20.53
C GLY A 24 41.04 -15.21 21.14
N GLN A 25 40.99 -15.75 22.35
CA GLN A 25 39.77 -16.13 23.02
C GLN A 25 39.92 -15.84 24.50
N VAL A 26 38.84 -15.36 25.11
CA VAL A 26 38.71 -15.22 26.55
C VAL A 26 37.55 -16.11 26.99
N SER A 27 37.80 -17.02 27.91
CA SER A 27 36.75 -17.88 28.49
C SER A 27 36.83 -17.89 30.01
N GLY A 28 35.68 -18.10 30.63
CA GLY A 28 35.55 -17.90 32.06
C GLY A 28 34.14 -18.13 32.58
N THR A 29 33.88 -17.59 33.76
CA THR A 29 32.59 -17.67 34.44
C THR A 29 32.22 -16.32 35.04
N VAL A 30 30.95 -15.95 34.95
CA VAL A 30 30.38 -14.79 35.64
C VAL A 30 29.74 -15.26 36.94
N LEU A 31 30.07 -14.62 38.06
CA LEU A 31 29.62 -15.01 39.40
C LEU A 31 28.98 -13.83 40.12
N ASP A 32 28.04 -14.13 41.02
CA ASP A 32 27.56 -13.18 42.02
C ASP A 32 28.64 -12.99 43.10
N SER A 33 29.08 -11.75 43.33
CA SER A 33 30.20 -11.47 44.22
C SER A 33 29.90 -11.76 45.70
N THR A 34 28.62 -11.77 46.08
CA THR A 34 28.18 -11.96 47.47
C THR A 34 28.00 -13.43 47.80
N THR A 35 27.44 -14.20 46.87
CA THR A 35 27.08 -15.62 47.08
C THR A 35 28.05 -16.59 46.42
N GLY A 36 28.83 -16.15 45.43
CA GLY A 36 29.71 -16.99 44.61
C GLY A 36 28.95 -17.88 43.61
N VAL A 37 27.64 -17.72 43.47
CA VAL A 37 26.80 -18.50 42.56
C VAL A 37 27.00 -18.02 41.11
N PRO A 38 27.05 -18.91 40.10
CA PRO A 38 27.15 -18.49 38.72
C PRO A 38 25.93 -17.73 38.21
N ILE A 39 26.17 -16.70 37.39
CA ILE A 39 25.15 -15.84 36.79
C ILE A 39 25.00 -16.19 35.31
N GLY A 40 23.90 -16.87 34.96
CA GLY A 40 23.56 -17.14 33.57
C GLY A 40 23.04 -15.93 32.81
N GLU A 41 23.13 -16.00 31.48
CA GLU A 41 22.66 -14.95 30.55
C GLU A 41 23.27 -13.56 30.82
N ALA A 42 24.42 -13.51 31.51
CA ALA A 42 25.18 -12.28 31.66
C ALA A 42 25.80 -11.91 30.31
N ARG A 43 25.73 -10.64 29.93
CA ARG A 43 26.45 -10.11 28.77
C ARG A 43 27.92 -9.96 29.13
N VAL A 44 28.81 -10.49 28.30
CA VAL A 44 30.26 -10.35 28.45
C VAL A 44 30.83 -9.68 27.22
N THR A 45 31.39 -8.49 27.39
CA THR A 45 31.76 -7.57 26.30
C THR A 45 33.23 -7.20 26.40
N LEU A 46 33.91 -7.14 25.26
CA LEU A 46 35.18 -6.43 25.16
C LEU A 46 34.89 -4.92 25.23
N GLN A 47 35.34 -4.26 26.30
CA GLN A 47 35.00 -2.87 26.61
C GLN A 47 35.20 -1.95 25.40
N ALA A 48 34.26 -1.04 25.21
CA ALA A 48 34.27 0.00 24.18
C ALA A 48 34.12 -0.52 22.73
N THR A 49 33.66 -1.77 22.56
CA THR A 49 33.45 -2.39 21.25
C THR A 49 32.07 -3.08 21.16
N VAL A 50 31.69 -3.48 19.95
CA VAL A 50 30.49 -4.30 19.72
C VAL A 50 30.70 -5.80 20.01
N GLN A 51 31.94 -6.23 20.25
CA GLN A 51 32.28 -7.64 20.44
C GLN A 51 31.83 -8.13 21.81
N HIS A 52 30.81 -8.98 21.83
CA HIS A 52 30.27 -9.56 23.06
C HIS A 52 29.84 -11.01 22.88
N THR A 53 29.53 -11.66 23.99
CA THR A 53 28.94 -12.99 24.09
C THR A 53 27.95 -13.00 25.26
N THR A 54 27.14 -14.04 25.34
CA THR A 54 26.20 -14.24 26.46
C THR A 54 26.63 -15.47 27.25
N ALA A 55 26.71 -15.34 28.57
CA ALA A 55 27.05 -16.45 29.45
C ALA A 55 25.93 -17.52 29.42
N ALA A 56 26.33 -18.79 29.40
CA ALA A 56 25.42 -19.92 29.53
C ALA A 56 24.75 -19.94 30.92
N SER A 57 23.73 -20.78 31.10
CA SER A 57 22.98 -20.89 32.37
C SER A 57 23.84 -21.21 33.60
N ASP A 58 24.99 -21.86 33.43
CA ASP A 58 25.97 -22.14 34.48
C ASP A 58 27.00 -21.01 34.69
N GLY A 59 26.74 -19.83 34.11
CA GLY A 59 27.58 -18.64 34.13
C GLY A 59 28.82 -18.73 33.27
N SER A 60 29.10 -19.86 32.60
CA SER A 60 30.27 -19.98 31.74
C SER A 60 30.12 -19.13 30.48
N PHE A 61 31.21 -18.51 30.03
CA PHE A 61 31.21 -17.71 28.81
C PHE A 61 32.42 -18.02 27.93
N ASN A 62 32.25 -17.72 26.65
CA ASN A 62 33.31 -17.81 25.67
C ASN A 62 33.24 -16.62 24.70
N LEU A 63 34.20 -15.72 24.81
CA LEU A 63 34.34 -14.54 23.97
C LEU A 63 35.44 -14.79 22.93
N ALA A 64 35.02 -15.07 21.71
CA ALA A 64 35.90 -15.37 20.58
C ALA A 64 36.41 -14.10 19.88
N ASN A 65 37.46 -14.27 19.05
CA ASN A 65 38.04 -13.23 18.19
C ASN A 65 38.63 -12.01 18.92
N VAL A 66 39.01 -12.19 20.19
CA VAL A 66 39.62 -11.13 20.99
C VAL A 66 41.12 -11.40 21.12
N ASN A 67 41.94 -10.50 20.57
CA ASN A 67 43.41 -10.62 20.60
C ASN A 67 44.05 -9.35 21.13
N GLY A 68 44.93 -9.45 22.13
CA GLY A 68 45.67 -8.32 22.67
C GLY A 68 46.26 -8.56 24.06
N ILE A 69 46.91 -7.51 24.57
CA ILE A 69 47.44 -7.42 25.92
C ILE A 69 46.64 -6.36 26.68
N GLY A 70 46.37 -6.59 27.97
CA GLY A 70 45.69 -5.59 28.81
C GLY A 70 44.26 -5.26 28.36
N LEU A 71 43.55 -6.22 27.78
CA LEU A 71 42.17 -6.05 27.32
C LEU A 71 41.22 -6.05 28.52
N VAL A 72 40.26 -5.13 28.55
CA VAL A 72 39.22 -5.05 29.58
C VAL A 72 37.99 -5.82 29.12
N ILE A 73 37.65 -6.88 29.86
CA ILE A 73 36.48 -7.72 29.60
C ILE A 73 35.46 -7.46 30.69
N ALA A 74 34.36 -6.82 30.32
CA ALA A 74 33.29 -6.47 31.24
C ALA A 74 32.18 -7.52 31.22
N GLY A 75 31.65 -7.84 32.40
CA GLY A 75 30.44 -8.64 32.58
C GLY A 75 29.30 -7.77 33.12
N ALA A 76 28.10 -8.08 32.69
CA ALA A 76 26.91 -7.32 33.03
C ALA A 76 25.65 -8.17 33.04
N LYS A 77 24.76 -7.90 34.00
CA LYS A 77 23.42 -8.50 34.09
C LYS A 77 22.49 -7.49 34.78
N LYS A 78 21.23 -7.44 34.35
CA LYS A 78 20.19 -6.66 35.02
C LYS A 78 20.16 -6.98 36.53
N GLY A 79 20.12 -5.95 37.36
CA GLY A 79 20.18 -6.07 38.82
C GLY A 79 21.58 -6.16 39.41
N TYR A 80 22.63 -6.09 38.57
CA TYR A 80 24.02 -6.09 39.00
C TYR A 80 24.77 -4.88 38.45
N TYR A 81 25.74 -4.37 39.20
CA TYR A 81 26.72 -3.44 38.67
C TYR A 81 27.63 -4.14 37.68
N ASN A 82 27.98 -3.44 36.60
CA ASN A 82 28.96 -3.93 35.66
C ASN A 82 30.32 -4.03 36.37
N GLN A 83 31.05 -5.11 36.12
CA GLN A 83 32.42 -5.28 36.56
C GLN A 83 33.28 -5.81 35.44
N SER A 84 34.59 -5.60 35.52
CA SER A 84 35.50 -6.08 34.51
C SER A 84 36.73 -6.76 35.08
N VAL A 85 37.46 -7.40 34.19
CA VAL A 85 38.78 -7.96 34.42
C VAL A 85 39.71 -7.62 33.26
N THR A 86 40.96 -7.32 33.59
CA THR A 86 42.00 -7.07 32.59
C THR A 86 42.73 -8.37 32.25
N VAL A 87 42.79 -8.72 30.98
CA VAL A 87 43.38 -9.98 30.52
C VAL A 87 44.36 -9.78 29.36
N THR A 88 45.22 -10.77 29.16
CA THR A 88 46.04 -10.93 27.94
C THR A 88 45.63 -12.22 27.27
N THR A 89 45.35 -12.17 25.97
CA THR A 89 44.78 -13.32 25.24
C THR A 89 45.88 -14.27 24.74
N PRO A 90 45.61 -15.59 24.67
CA PRO A 90 44.37 -16.24 25.11
C PRO A 90 44.29 -16.32 26.64
N ALA A 91 43.07 -16.18 27.17
CA ALA A 91 42.82 -16.29 28.61
C ALA A 91 41.70 -17.31 28.86
N THR A 92 41.88 -18.15 29.87
CA THR A 92 40.91 -19.20 30.26
C THR A 92 40.73 -19.17 31.77
N ASN A 93 39.61 -19.69 32.27
CA ASN A 93 39.23 -19.65 33.70
C ASN A 93 39.20 -18.23 34.27
N VAL A 94 38.84 -17.25 33.45
CA VAL A 94 38.64 -15.87 33.89
C VAL A 94 37.39 -15.81 34.77
N THR A 95 37.43 -15.10 35.89
CA THR A 95 36.26 -14.91 36.75
C THR A 95 35.86 -13.44 36.74
N ILE A 96 34.61 -13.15 36.39
CA ILE A 96 34.04 -11.80 36.53
C ILE A 96 32.99 -11.87 37.63
N SER A 97 33.24 -11.19 38.75
CA SER A 97 32.32 -11.16 39.89
C SER A 97 31.48 -9.89 39.85
N LEU A 98 30.16 -10.01 39.75
CA LEU A 98 29.24 -8.89 39.69
C LEU A 98 28.65 -8.59 41.07
N ASP A 99 28.62 -7.31 41.44
CA ASP A 99 27.98 -6.87 42.69
C ASP A 99 26.50 -6.63 42.46
N PRO A 100 25.59 -7.12 43.32
CA PRO A 100 24.19 -6.79 43.21
C PRO A 100 23.97 -5.28 43.42
N VAL A 101 23.07 -4.70 42.63
CA VAL A 101 22.63 -3.31 42.84
C VAL A 101 21.71 -3.27 44.06
N PRO A 102 21.94 -2.38 45.04
CA PRO A 102 21.01 -2.15 46.14
C PRO A 102 19.66 -1.72 45.60
N ARG A 103 18.57 -2.34 46.07
CA ARG A 103 17.19 -1.96 45.68
C ARG A 103 16.58 -0.87 46.56
N SER A 104 17.41 -0.12 47.30
CA SER A 104 16.91 0.95 48.15
C SER A 104 16.41 2.12 47.30
N ASP A 105 15.30 2.69 47.76
CA ASP A 105 14.72 3.91 47.22
C ASP A 105 14.62 4.92 48.37
N ASP A 106 15.66 5.74 48.53
CA ASP A 106 15.72 6.75 49.58
C ASP A 106 14.81 7.94 49.21
N PRO A 107 13.74 8.21 49.97
CA PRO A 107 12.85 9.33 49.69
C PRO A 107 13.54 10.70 49.86
N ASN A 108 14.71 10.76 50.51
CA ASN A 108 15.50 11.99 50.65
C ASN A 108 16.55 12.15 49.56
N TYR A 109 16.58 11.26 48.56
CA TYR A 109 17.51 11.37 47.45
C TYR A 109 17.20 12.62 46.62
N THR A 110 18.21 13.47 46.46
CA THR A 110 18.14 14.63 45.57
C THR A 110 18.64 14.23 44.20
N LEU A 111 17.78 14.33 43.19
CA LEU A 111 18.18 14.08 41.80
C LEU A 111 19.28 15.04 41.36
N MET A 112 20.30 14.51 40.69
CA MET A 112 21.40 15.31 40.17
C MET A 112 20.94 16.20 39.01
N SER A 113 21.54 17.38 38.93
CA SER A 113 21.31 18.25 37.77
C SER A 113 21.94 17.63 36.52
N PRO A 114 21.26 17.66 35.35
CA PRO A 114 21.84 17.27 34.07
C PRO A 114 23.19 17.94 33.75
N PHE A 115 23.44 19.14 34.27
CA PHE A 115 24.73 19.83 34.15
C PHE A 115 25.90 19.06 34.79
N GLN A 116 25.64 18.28 35.85
CA GLN A 116 26.68 17.43 36.45
C GLN A 116 27.07 16.30 35.50
N CYS A 117 26.11 15.74 34.77
CA CYS A 117 26.34 14.72 33.74
C CYS A 117 27.16 15.29 32.56
N ALA A 118 26.95 16.56 32.20
CA ALA A 118 27.64 17.25 31.11
C ALA A 118 29.18 17.29 31.29
N SER A 119 29.69 17.17 32.52
CA SER A 119 31.13 17.08 32.78
C SER A 119 31.80 15.88 32.09
N CYS A 120 31.05 14.80 31.86
CA CYS A 120 31.47 13.62 31.11
C CYS A 120 30.79 13.52 29.74
N HIS A 121 29.55 14.00 29.63
CA HIS A 121 28.61 13.74 28.53
C HIS A 121 28.09 15.04 27.90
N ASP A 122 28.97 15.99 27.59
CA ASP A 122 28.60 17.32 27.06
C ASP A 122 27.76 17.22 25.78
N SER A 123 28.10 16.33 24.84
CA SER A 123 27.37 16.19 23.59
C SER A 123 25.93 15.71 23.80
N GLN A 124 25.71 14.71 24.66
CA GLN A 124 24.38 14.21 24.98
C GLN A 124 23.59 15.25 25.78
N PHE A 125 24.24 15.98 26.69
CA PHE A 125 23.61 17.07 27.41
C PHE A 125 23.09 18.16 26.46
N GLN A 126 23.89 18.62 25.50
CA GLN A 126 23.47 19.64 24.52
C GLN A 126 22.31 19.16 23.63
N GLN A 127 22.31 17.89 23.24
CA GLN A 127 21.21 17.28 22.49
C GLN A 127 19.92 17.23 23.33
N TRP A 128 20.02 16.78 24.58
CA TRP A 128 18.89 16.73 25.50
C TRP A 128 18.35 18.13 25.84
N ASP A 129 19.19 19.10 26.14
CA ASP A 129 18.82 20.46 26.59
C ASP A 129 17.95 21.21 25.56
N THR A 130 18.10 20.86 24.28
CA THR A 130 17.30 21.41 23.17
C THR A 130 16.19 20.48 22.69
N SER A 131 16.06 19.30 23.29
CA SER A 131 15.04 18.30 22.95
C SER A 131 13.67 18.66 23.51
N ARG A 132 12.64 17.99 23.00
CA ARG A 132 11.30 18.08 23.60
C ARG A 132 11.24 17.42 24.98
N MET A 133 12.10 16.43 25.27
CA MET A 133 12.14 15.72 26.55
C MET A 133 12.51 16.65 27.72
N ALA A 134 13.52 17.51 27.55
CA ALA A 134 13.94 18.49 28.56
C ALA A 134 12.86 19.54 28.87
N SER A 135 11.99 19.83 27.91
CA SER A 135 10.99 20.91 28.01
C SER A 135 9.56 20.43 28.26
N THR A 136 9.36 19.14 28.57
CA THR A 136 8.02 18.57 28.79
C THR A 136 7.25 19.26 29.92
N GLY A 137 7.93 19.69 30.98
CA GLY A 137 7.35 20.35 32.15
C GLY A 137 6.95 21.81 31.93
N LEU A 138 7.31 22.40 30.79
CA LEU A 138 7.00 23.80 30.40
C LEU A 138 6.22 23.90 29.08
N ASN A 139 5.76 22.77 28.54
CA ASN A 139 5.01 22.77 27.29
C ASN A 139 3.61 23.36 27.50
N SER A 140 3.36 24.54 26.96
CA SER A 140 2.12 25.28 27.17
C SER A 140 0.88 24.53 26.67
N TRP A 141 0.99 23.71 25.63
CA TRP A 141 -0.15 22.92 25.16
C TRP A 141 -0.57 21.84 26.15
N VAL A 142 0.39 21.29 26.90
CA VAL A 142 0.09 20.33 27.98
C VAL A 142 -0.70 21.04 29.07
N TYR A 143 -0.28 22.24 29.49
CA TYR A 143 -1.04 23.05 30.45
C TYR A 143 -2.40 23.47 29.91
N ASP A 144 -2.53 23.78 28.61
CA ASP A 144 -3.82 24.10 28.02
C ASP A 144 -4.80 22.92 28.07
N LEU A 145 -4.32 21.69 27.94
CA LEU A 145 -5.14 20.49 28.11
C LEU A 145 -5.37 20.18 29.60
N PHE A 146 -4.38 20.41 30.46
CA PHE A 146 -4.41 20.10 31.88
C PHE A 146 -5.31 21.07 32.68
N ASP A 147 -5.02 22.37 32.66
CA ASP A 147 -5.73 23.39 33.46
C ASP A 147 -6.18 24.63 32.67
N GLY A 148 -5.83 24.71 31.38
CA GLY A 148 -6.18 25.82 30.49
C GLY A 148 -5.29 27.06 30.65
N THR A 149 -4.16 26.96 31.37
CA THR A 149 -3.32 28.13 31.73
C THR A 149 -2.10 28.34 30.84
N GLY A 150 -1.82 27.43 29.91
CA GLY A 150 -0.61 27.46 29.09
C GLY A 150 -0.53 28.66 28.14
N THR A 151 -1.63 29.02 27.50
CA THR A 151 -1.71 30.11 26.52
C THR A 151 -2.93 31.02 26.73
N VAL A 152 -2.89 32.19 26.11
CA VAL A 152 -4.05 33.11 26.09
C VAL A 152 -5.14 32.51 25.19
N GLY A 153 -6.21 32.03 25.82
CA GLY A 153 -7.28 31.29 25.15
C GLY A 153 -7.22 29.78 25.37
N GLY A 154 -6.21 29.29 26.07
CA GLY A 154 -6.01 27.88 26.39
C GLY A 154 -7.16 27.20 27.13
N SER A 155 -8.04 27.97 27.79
CA SER A 155 -9.27 27.46 28.42
C SER A 155 -10.42 27.17 27.44
N GLY A 156 -10.26 27.45 26.15
CA GLY A 156 -11.27 27.13 25.15
C GLY A 156 -11.31 25.64 24.80
N GLY A 157 -12.51 25.08 24.67
CA GLY A 157 -12.70 23.65 24.37
C GLY A 157 -12.43 22.76 25.59
N PHE A 158 -11.84 21.59 25.35
CA PHE A 158 -11.54 20.58 26.38
C PHE A 158 -10.50 21.08 27.38
N VAL A 159 -10.77 20.99 28.68
CA VAL A 159 -9.78 21.15 29.76
C VAL A 159 -10.01 20.00 30.73
N TYR A 160 -8.95 19.31 31.12
CA TYR A 160 -9.05 18.18 32.01
C TYR A 160 -9.48 18.66 33.40
N THR A 161 -10.52 18.06 33.97
CA THR A 161 -11.12 18.53 35.25
C THR A 161 -11.02 17.53 36.38
N GLU A 162 -10.66 16.28 36.10
CA GLU A 162 -10.71 15.20 37.08
C GLU A 162 -9.39 15.03 37.85
N ASP A 163 -8.26 15.43 37.26
CA ASP A 163 -6.93 15.34 37.87
C ASP A 163 -6.08 16.56 37.51
N SER A 164 -6.68 17.74 37.64
CA SER A 164 -6.05 19.05 37.48
C SER A 164 -6.47 19.98 38.60
N VAL A 165 -5.96 21.22 38.64
CA VAL A 165 -6.32 22.25 39.63
C VAL A 165 -7.83 22.56 39.73
N HIS A 166 -8.64 22.05 38.81
CA HIS A 166 -10.10 22.17 38.82
C HIS A 166 -10.80 21.00 39.54
N ALA A 167 -10.07 19.95 39.91
CA ALA A 167 -10.57 18.75 40.57
C ALA A 167 -11.08 19.07 41.98
N VAL A 168 -12.15 18.38 42.38
CA VAL A 168 -12.72 18.52 43.73
C VAL A 168 -11.90 17.74 44.75
N ASP A 169 -11.41 16.57 44.34
CA ASP A 169 -10.48 15.70 45.06
C ASP A 169 -9.39 15.33 44.04
N GLU A 170 -8.12 15.64 44.31
CA GLU A 170 -6.98 15.43 43.39
C GLU A 170 -6.44 13.99 43.55
N PRO A 171 -6.77 13.02 42.69
CA PRO A 171 -6.53 11.63 43.02
C PRO A 171 -5.22 11.08 42.42
N SER A 172 -4.69 11.62 41.31
CA SER A 172 -3.86 10.77 40.42
C SER A 172 -2.70 11.41 39.65
N GLY A 173 -2.43 12.72 39.73
CA GLY A 173 -1.39 13.50 39.01
C GLY A 173 -0.72 12.89 37.75
N SER A 174 -1.49 12.24 36.89
CA SER A 174 -1.03 11.35 35.82
C SER A 174 -0.24 12.07 34.74
N CYS A 175 -0.49 13.36 34.56
CA CYS A 175 0.26 14.20 33.63
C CYS A 175 1.69 14.46 34.15
N ALA A 176 1.85 14.67 35.46
CA ALA A 176 3.14 15.00 36.06
C ALA A 176 4.09 13.81 36.08
N SER A 177 3.57 12.58 36.16
CA SER A 177 4.38 11.37 36.09
C SER A 177 5.17 11.29 34.77
N CYS A 178 4.62 11.76 33.65
CA CYS A 178 5.30 11.80 32.35
C CYS A 178 6.01 13.13 32.06
N HIS A 179 5.40 14.26 32.45
CA HIS A 179 5.87 15.60 32.04
C HIS A 179 6.78 16.29 33.07
N GLN A 180 6.75 15.88 34.33
CA GLN A 180 7.62 16.38 35.41
C GLN A 180 8.11 15.23 36.29
N PRO A 181 8.73 14.16 35.72
CA PRO A 181 9.05 12.95 36.45
C PRO A 181 9.98 13.18 37.65
N GLU A 182 10.88 14.18 37.62
CA GLU A 182 11.69 14.50 38.81
C GLU A 182 10.85 14.92 40.02
N GLY A 183 9.86 15.79 39.78
CA GLY A 183 8.92 16.26 40.80
C GLY A 183 8.03 15.12 41.30
N TRP A 184 7.54 14.31 40.37
CA TRP A 184 6.73 13.12 40.67
C TRP A 184 7.50 12.08 41.50
N LEU A 185 8.73 11.76 41.14
CA LEU A 185 9.54 10.79 41.90
C LEU A 185 9.85 11.28 43.32
N ALA A 186 10.01 12.58 43.51
CA ALA A 186 10.20 13.18 44.83
C ALA A 186 8.90 13.16 45.66
N ASN A 187 7.77 13.50 45.03
CA ASN A 187 6.46 13.52 45.67
C ASN A 187 5.42 12.91 44.71
N PRO A 188 5.18 11.59 44.78
CA PRO A 188 4.22 10.92 43.90
C PRO A 188 2.79 11.43 44.12
N PHE A 189 1.95 11.29 43.09
CA PHE A 189 0.55 11.72 43.13
C PHE A 189 0.40 13.22 43.39
N GLN A 190 1.28 14.03 42.78
CA GLN A 190 1.16 15.48 42.74
C GLN A 190 0.82 15.94 41.32
N PRO A 191 -0.02 16.96 41.16
CA PRO A 191 -0.32 17.55 39.85
C PRO A 191 0.93 18.24 39.26
N LEU A 192 0.81 18.68 38.01
CA LEU A 192 1.84 19.56 37.42
C LEU A 192 2.00 20.82 38.27
N ASP A 193 3.25 21.19 38.54
CA ASP A 193 3.55 22.49 39.15
C ASP A 193 2.94 23.62 38.30
N PRO A 194 2.31 24.65 38.87
CA PRO A 194 1.65 25.68 38.09
C PRO A 194 2.67 26.53 37.31
N LEU A 195 2.27 27.00 36.12
CA LEU A 195 3.07 27.97 35.36
C LEU A 195 3.11 29.37 36.02
N SER A 196 2.23 29.64 36.99
CA SER A 196 2.24 30.89 37.72
C SER A 196 3.40 30.93 38.72
N GLY A 197 4.42 31.74 38.43
CA GLY A 197 5.55 31.97 39.34
C GLY A 197 6.90 31.76 38.67
N SER A 198 7.93 31.53 39.48
CA SER A 198 9.23 31.10 38.98
C SER A 198 9.20 29.59 38.71
N PRO A 199 9.65 29.12 37.54
CA PRO A 199 9.68 27.69 37.23
C PRO A 199 10.48 26.89 38.27
N THR A 200 9.96 25.71 38.63
CA THR A 200 10.66 24.74 39.47
C THR A 200 11.75 24.01 38.68
N ASP A 201 12.68 23.36 39.40
CA ASP A 201 13.69 22.52 38.75
C ASP A 201 13.07 21.35 37.96
N ALA A 202 11.97 20.77 38.46
CA ALA A 202 11.26 19.69 37.77
C ALA A 202 10.63 20.19 36.46
N GLN A 203 10.03 21.38 36.47
CA GLN A 203 9.52 22.03 35.25
C GLN A 203 10.64 22.27 34.22
N LEU A 204 11.78 22.82 34.68
CA LEU A 204 12.91 23.17 33.80
C LEU A 204 13.65 21.98 33.20
N ARG A 205 13.56 20.80 33.83
CA ARG A 205 14.29 19.59 33.41
C ARG A 205 13.40 18.55 32.75
N GLY A 206 12.08 18.65 32.86
CA GLY A 206 11.14 17.72 32.23
C GLY A 206 11.54 16.26 32.47
N VAL A 207 11.69 15.50 31.38
CA VAL A 207 12.25 14.14 31.41
C VAL A 207 13.78 14.24 31.37
N SER A 208 14.41 14.12 32.54
CA SER A 208 15.85 14.33 32.71
C SER A 208 16.69 13.06 32.57
N CYS A 209 18.02 13.23 32.58
CA CYS A 209 18.96 12.11 32.56
C CYS A 209 18.68 11.11 33.70
N GLU A 210 18.53 11.57 34.94
CA GLU A 210 18.32 10.66 36.07
C GLU A 210 16.91 10.05 36.07
N ALA A 211 15.89 10.74 35.57
CA ALA A 211 14.56 10.16 35.44
C ALA A 211 14.60 8.85 34.64
N CYS A 212 15.28 8.84 33.49
CA CYS A 212 15.44 7.62 32.68
C CYS A 212 16.51 6.67 33.23
N HIS A 213 17.69 7.18 33.61
CA HIS A 213 18.84 6.36 34.01
C HIS A 213 18.76 5.81 35.44
N LYS A 214 17.67 6.08 36.18
CA LYS A 214 17.38 5.45 37.48
C LYS A 214 16.32 4.34 37.40
N ILE A 215 15.77 4.04 36.23
CA ILE A 215 14.78 2.97 36.03
C ILE A 215 15.45 1.60 36.09
N ALA A 216 15.17 0.89 37.18
CA ALA A 216 15.70 -0.43 37.49
C ALA A 216 14.85 -1.57 36.93
N ASP A 217 13.55 -1.32 36.76
CA ASP A 217 12.60 -2.29 36.24
C ASP A 217 11.36 -1.56 35.69
N VAL A 218 10.87 -2.04 34.56
CA VAL A 218 9.51 -1.74 34.08
C VAL A 218 8.73 -3.06 34.13
N ASP A 219 7.63 -3.10 34.86
CA ASP A 219 6.76 -4.26 34.90
C ASP A 219 5.92 -4.29 33.62
N VAL A 220 6.31 -5.13 32.68
CA VAL A 220 5.60 -5.31 31.41
C VAL A 220 4.18 -5.85 31.58
N ALA A 221 3.83 -6.43 32.72
CA ALA A 221 2.46 -6.81 33.04
C ALA A 221 1.58 -5.61 33.42
N GLN A 222 2.18 -4.45 33.68
CA GLN A 222 1.53 -3.18 34.01
C GLN A 222 1.95 -2.07 33.02
N ILE A 223 2.30 -2.45 31.79
CA ILE A 223 2.86 -1.53 30.79
C ILE A 223 1.91 -0.39 30.39
N ASN A 224 0.60 -0.58 30.62
CA ASN A 224 -0.43 0.42 30.35
C ASN A 224 -0.57 1.49 31.45
N ALA A 225 0.25 1.42 32.50
CA ALA A 225 0.23 2.42 33.56
C ALA A 225 0.79 3.78 33.07
N THR A 226 0.15 4.87 33.48
CA THR A 226 0.52 6.21 32.98
C THR A 226 1.76 6.77 33.68
N GLY A 227 2.94 6.62 33.06
CA GLY A 227 4.18 7.21 33.55
C GLY A 227 4.84 6.43 34.69
N PHE A 228 5.52 7.16 35.59
CA PHE A 228 6.28 6.60 36.71
C PHE A 228 5.39 6.14 37.89
N ILE A 229 4.32 5.39 37.61
CA ILE A 229 3.42 4.83 38.62
C ILE A 229 4.16 3.77 39.46
N ALA A 230 4.05 3.89 40.77
CA ALA A 230 4.66 2.94 41.70
C ALA A 230 4.06 1.54 41.51
N GLY A 231 4.92 0.53 41.37
CA GLY A 231 4.51 -0.84 41.07
C GLY A 231 4.65 -1.19 39.59
N ALA A 232 4.33 -0.26 38.68
CA ALA A 232 4.60 -0.41 37.25
C ALA A 232 6.06 -0.08 36.90
N VAL A 233 6.64 0.92 37.57
CA VAL A 233 8.05 1.31 37.39
C VAL A 233 8.79 1.24 38.71
N THR A 234 9.94 0.56 38.71
CA THR A 234 10.86 0.57 39.85
C THR A 234 12.02 1.51 39.56
N VAL A 235 12.17 2.55 40.38
CA VAL A 235 13.32 3.46 40.37
C VAL A 235 14.23 3.10 41.55
N THR A 236 15.56 3.18 41.35
CA THR A 236 16.53 2.92 42.42
C THR A 236 17.28 4.18 42.81
N ARG A 237 17.13 4.62 44.05
CA ARG A 237 17.81 5.76 44.66
C ARG A 237 18.57 5.30 45.92
N PRO A 238 19.78 4.70 45.77
CA PRO A 238 20.38 3.86 46.81
C PRO A 238 20.61 4.54 48.17
N ASP A 239 21.14 5.76 48.21
CA ASP A 239 21.18 6.59 49.42
C ASP A 239 21.45 8.07 49.10
N SER A 240 21.14 8.94 50.07
CA SER A 240 21.57 10.34 50.15
C SER A 240 22.77 10.56 51.10
N SER A 241 23.27 9.50 51.73
CA SER A 241 24.29 9.54 52.80
C SER A 241 25.74 9.51 52.29
N GLY A 242 25.94 9.08 51.05
CA GLY A 242 27.24 8.92 50.41
C GLY A 242 28.05 7.71 50.92
N LEU A 243 27.37 6.72 51.51
CA LEU A 243 27.99 5.50 52.07
C LEU A 243 27.75 4.28 51.17
N VAL A 244 26.74 4.35 50.28
CA VAL A 244 26.41 3.35 49.27
C VAL A 244 26.65 3.93 47.88
N GLU A 245 27.21 3.11 46.98
CA GLU A 245 27.46 3.54 45.60
C GLU A 245 26.17 3.85 44.85
N GLN A 246 26.17 4.92 44.06
CA GLN A 246 25.05 5.29 43.21
C GLN A 246 24.93 4.35 42.01
N VAL A 247 23.73 4.19 41.45
CA VAL A 247 23.51 3.44 40.21
C VAL A 247 23.07 4.36 39.08
N MET A 248 23.59 4.08 37.88
CA MET A 248 23.08 4.57 36.60
C MET A 248 22.88 3.39 35.65
N TYR A 249 21.66 3.21 35.18
CA TYR A 249 21.28 2.15 34.27
C TYR A 249 21.56 2.53 32.82
N GLY A 250 22.11 1.62 32.02
CA GLY A 250 22.44 1.86 30.62
C GLY A 250 22.40 0.58 29.77
N LEU A 251 22.32 0.73 28.45
CA LEU A 251 22.14 -0.40 27.52
C LEU A 251 23.46 -1.12 27.14
N LEU A 252 24.62 -0.51 27.39
CA LEU A 252 25.91 -1.02 26.85
C LEU A 252 26.47 -2.24 27.61
N GLY A 253 26.24 -2.32 28.92
CA GLY A 253 26.72 -3.42 29.76
C GLY A 253 28.24 -3.61 29.81
N ASP A 254 29.02 -2.60 29.45
CA ASP A 254 30.49 -2.63 29.48
C ASP A 254 31.12 -1.41 30.17
N VAL A 255 30.28 -0.63 30.86
CA VAL A 255 30.67 0.55 31.63
C VAL A 255 30.88 0.12 33.08
N ASP A 256 32.12 -0.24 33.43
CA ASP A 256 32.54 -0.69 34.77
C ASP A 256 33.17 0.43 35.61
N PHE A 257 33.28 1.63 35.06
CA PHE A 257 33.87 2.79 35.73
C PHE A 257 32.99 3.27 36.89
N VAL A 258 33.63 3.70 37.98
CA VAL A 258 32.99 4.14 39.22
C VAL A 258 33.40 5.57 39.56
N ILE A 259 32.41 6.45 39.71
CA ILE A 259 32.59 7.78 40.29
C ILE A 259 31.86 7.77 41.63
N SER A 260 32.62 7.67 42.73
CA SER A 260 32.04 7.57 44.07
C SER A 260 31.04 8.69 44.34
N ASN A 261 29.87 8.31 44.86
CA ASN A 261 28.73 9.19 45.15
C ASN A 261 28.09 9.89 43.93
N VAL A 262 28.46 9.51 42.70
CA VAL A 262 27.89 10.07 41.47
C VAL A 262 27.29 8.97 40.61
N MET A 263 28.09 7.97 40.21
CA MET A 263 27.59 6.89 39.37
C MET A 263 28.44 5.61 39.43
N ARG A 264 27.75 4.48 39.34
CA ARG A 264 28.29 3.19 38.95
C ARG A 264 27.34 2.55 37.95
N GLY A 265 27.89 2.09 36.82
CA GLY A 265 27.09 1.56 35.70
C GLY A 265 26.42 0.22 36.01
N SER A 266 25.16 0.07 35.61
CA SER A 266 24.43 -1.21 35.60
C SER A 266 23.74 -1.41 34.25
N PHE A 267 23.73 -2.64 33.77
CA PHE A 267 23.07 -2.97 32.51
C PHE A 267 21.55 -3.09 32.68
N GLN A 268 20.82 -2.36 31.84
CA GLN A 268 19.37 -2.41 31.76
C GLN A 268 18.93 -2.68 30.31
N PRO A 269 18.58 -3.93 29.95
CA PRO A 269 18.11 -4.23 28.61
C PRO A 269 16.79 -3.55 28.25
N GLN A 270 15.95 -3.22 29.24
CA GLN A 270 14.66 -2.55 29.02
C GLN A 270 14.78 -1.11 28.51
N LEU A 271 15.98 -0.53 28.54
CA LEU A 271 16.22 0.77 27.89
C LEU A 271 16.07 0.72 26.38
N ALA A 272 16.06 -0.46 25.76
CA ALA A 272 15.87 -0.62 24.32
C ALA A 272 14.47 -0.16 23.87
N ALA A 273 13.42 -0.46 24.64
CA ALA A 273 12.05 -0.11 24.28
C ALA A 273 11.10 0.10 25.48
N GLU A 274 11.13 -0.77 26.49
CA GLU A 274 10.17 -0.76 27.60
C GLU A 274 10.28 0.51 28.47
N VAL A 275 11.47 1.09 28.62
CA VAL A 275 11.63 2.39 29.30
C VAL A 275 10.92 3.51 28.54
N CYS A 276 10.87 3.45 27.21
CA CYS A 276 10.11 4.41 26.41
C CYS A 276 8.62 4.26 26.66
N ALA A 277 8.15 3.02 26.82
CA ALA A 277 6.75 2.69 27.09
C ALA A 277 6.22 3.34 28.37
N VAL A 278 7.07 3.59 29.37
CA VAL A 278 6.69 4.31 30.61
C VAL A 278 5.85 5.56 30.33
N CYS A 279 6.20 6.34 29.29
CA CYS A 279 5.42 7.52 28.88
C CYS A 279 4.74 7.37 27.51
N HIS A 280 5.08 6.33 26.74
CA HIS A 280 4.61 6.12 25.37
C HIS A 280 3.69 4.91 25.19
N GLU A 281 3.23 4.32 26.29
CA GLU A 281 2.19 3.29 26.37
C GLU A 281 1.35 3.57 27.61
N TYR A 282 0.05 3.83 27.47
CA TYR A 282 -0.85 3.94 28.61
C TYR A 282 -2.32 3.93 28.20
N ASN A 283 -3.15 3.48 29.13
CA ASN A 283 -4.60 3.64 29.07
C ASN A 283 -5.06 4.79 29.98
N ASN A 284 -6.29 5.26 29.79
CA ASN A 284 -6.94 6.08 30.81
C ASN A 284 -7.29 5.24 32.05
N ASP A 285 -7.55 5.93 33.16
CA ASP A 285 -7.97 5.36 34.45
C ASP A 285 -9.29 6.05 34.87
N PRO A 286 -10.45 5.56 34.37
CA PRO A 286 -11.72 6.25 34.56
C PRO A 286 -12.21 6.30 36.02
N ASP A 287 -11.84 5.33 36.86
CA ASP A 287 -12.29 5.26 38.26
C ASP A 287 -11.21 5.71 39.27
N HIS A 288 -10.02 6.04 38.78
CA HIS A 288 -8.92 6.67 39.50
C HIS A 288 -8.33 5.77 40.61
N ASP A 289 -8.31 4.46 40.40
CA ASP A 289 -7.78 3.49 41.36
C ASP A 289 -6.34 3.03 41.06
N ASN A 290 -5.75 3.51 39.94
CA ASN A 290 -4.46 3.13 39.37
C ASN A 290 -4.39 1.70 38.78
N ASP A 291 -5.53 1.07 38.49
CA ASP A 291 -5.61 -0.12 37.63
C ASP A 291 -5.92 0.29 36.18
N PHE A 292 -4.88 0.39 35.37
CA PHE A 292 -5.00 0.78 33.95
C PHE A 292 -5.35 -0.41 33.03
N ASN A 293 -5.59 -1.60 33.57
CA ASN A 293 -5.82 -2.83 32.82
C ASN A 293 -7.24 -3.38 33.01
N GLU A 294 -8.19 -2.52 33.32
CA GLU A 294 -9.59 -2.89 33.47
C GLU A 294 -10.38 -2.76 32.15
N SER A 295 -11.58 -3.31 32.12
CA SER A 295 -12.42 -3.28 30.90
C SER A 295 -12.95 -1.89 30.53
N SER A 296 -12.97 -0.96 31.49
CA SER A 296 -13.35 0.44 31.29
C SER A 296 -12.22 1.27 30.69
N SER A 297 -10.97 0.83 30.86
CA SER A 297 -9.79 1.53 30.38
C SER A 297 -9.78 1.60 28.84
N ILE A 298 -9.63 2.82 28.34
CA ILE A 298 -9.51 3.14 26.93
C ILE A 298 -8.05 3.48 26.62
N PRO A 299 -7.45 2.85 25.60
CA PRO A 299 -6.09 3.16 25.20
C PRO A 299 -5.91 4.61 24.77
N ALA A 300 -5.00 5.30 25.46
CA ALA A 300 -4.67 6.70 25.22
C ALA A 300 -3.48 6.83 24.26
N GLN A 301 -2.48 5.98 24.47
CA GLN A 301 -1.31 5.87 23.62
C GLN A 301 -0.81 4.42 23.62
N GLU A 302 -0.55 3.89 22.43
CA GLU A 302 -0.20 2.47 22.22
C GLU A 302 1.09 2.33 21.40
N THR A 303 2.00 3.30 21.49
CA THR A 303 3.18 3.32 20.60
C THR A 303 4.08 2.10 20.82
N TYR A 304 4.21 1.64 22.08
CA TYR A 304 5.02 0.47 22.38
C TYR A 304 4.36 -0.80 21.87
N SER A 305 3.06 -1.00 22.12
CA SER A 305 2.35 -2.19 21.67
C SER A 305 2.20 -2.24 20.14
N GLU A 306 2.00 -1.09 19.48
CA GLU A 306 2.06 -0.98 18.01
C GLU A 306 3.41 -1.45 17.46
N TRP A 307 4.52 -1.07 18.11
CA TRP A 307 5.87 -1.51 17.74
C TRP A 307 6.11 -2.98 18.03
N GLN A 308 5.77 -3.44 19.24
CA GLN A 308 5.97 -4.81 19.69
C GLN A 308 5.25 -5.81 18.78
N ASN A 309 4.08 -5.43 18.25
CA ASN A 309 3.29 -6.28 17.36
C ASN A 309 3.70 -6.19 15.88
N SER A 310 4.71 -5.39 15.54
CA SER A 310 5.26 -5.32 14.18
C SER A 310 6.52 -6.16 14.04
N PRO A 311 6.98 -6.47 12.80
CA PRO A 311 8.27 -7.12 12.58
C PRO A 311 9.47 -6.35 13.18
N TYR A 312 9.37 -5.03 13.37
CA TYR A 312 10.44 -4.26 14.02
C TYR A 312 10.55 -4.57 15.53
N GLY A 313 9.47 -5.04 16.16
CA GLY A 313 9.42 -5.40 17.57
C GLY A 313 9.81 -6.85 17.89
N ASP A 314 9.92 -7.74 16.89
CA ASP A 314 10.32 -9.14 17.11
C ASP A 314 11.84 -9.30 17.02
N PRO A 315 12.56 -9.61 18.12
CA PRO A 315 14.01 -9.80 18.11
C PRO A 315 14.52 -10.92 17.18
N ASN A 316 13.64 -11.76 16.66
CA ASN A 316 13.98 -12.83 15.71
C ASN A 316 13.77 -12.44 14.25
N ASP A 317 13.09 -11.33 13.98
CA ASP A 317 12.85 -10.85 12.62
C ASP A 317 14.08 -10.09 12.09
N PRO A 318 14.48 -10.27 10.81
CA PRO A 318 15.57 -9.50 10.21
C PRO A 318 15.38 -7.97 10.22
N LEU A 319 14.15 -7.48 10.37
CA LEU A 319 13.82 -6.06 10.45
C LEU A 319 13.88 -5.48 11.86
N TYR A 320 14.14 -6.30 12.89
CA TYR A 320 14.17 -5.86 14.28
C TYR A 320 14.98 -4.57 14.48
N GLN A 321 14.31 -3.57 15.03
CA GLN A 321 14.92 -2.32 15.47
C GLN A 321 14.18 -1.85 16.72
N SER A 322 14.93 -1.60 17.79
CA SER A 322 14.38 -1.05 19.03
C SER A 322 14.06 0.44 18.92
N CYS A 323 13.34 0.99 19.90
CA CYS A 323 13.07 2.43 19.96
C CYS A 323 14.37 3.25 19.96
N VAL A 324 15.42 2.75 20.65
CA VAL A 324 16.74 3.38 20.69
C VAL A 324 17.46 3.33 19.33
N ASP A 325 17.30 2.23 18.59
CA ASP A 325 17.93 2.09 17.26
C ASP A 325 17.35 3.11 16.27
N CYS A 326 16.07 3.48 16.37
CA CYS A 326 15.43 4.44 15.48
C CYS A 326 15.46 5.90 15.99
N HIS A 327 15.18 6.15 17.28
CA HIS A 327 15.00 7.50 17.82
C HIS A 327 16.21 8.05 18.59
N MET A 328 17.22 7.22 18.85
CA MET A 328 18.45 7.62 19.52
C MET A 328 19.67 7.28 18.66
N LEU A 329 19.57 7.46 17.35
CA LEU A 329 20.61 7.06 16.37
C LEU A 329 22.04 7.44 16.81
N PRO A 330 23.04 6.61 16.49
CA PRO A 330 24.44 6.98 16.65
C PRO A 330 24.74 8.32 15.96
N PHE A 331 25.27 9.29 16.70
CA PHE A 331 25.44 10.66 16.22
C PHE A 331 26.85 11.00 15.73
N SER A 332 27.80 10.06 15.87
CA SER A 332 29.20 10.24 15.46
C SER A 332 29.58 9.23 14.39
N SER A 333 30.52 9.61 13.52
CA SER A 333 31.18 8.71 12.56
C SER A 333 32.63 8.39 12.94
N VAL A 334 33.12 8.99 14.03
CA VAL A 334 34.48 8.77 14.57
C VAL A 334 34.42 8.31 16.02
N PRO A 335 35.43 7.57 16.51
CA PRO A 335 35.46 7.14 17.90
C PRO A 335 35.25 8.30 18.88
N ILE A 336 34.38 8.08 19.86
CA ILE A 336 33.99 9.08 20.85
C ILE A 336 34.43 8.66 22.25
N GLU A 337 34.77 9.63 23.08
CA GLU A 337 35.16 9.40 24.46
C GLU A 337 33.94 8.96 25.29
N ALA A 338 34.09 7.88 26.07
CA ALA A 338 33.03 7.39 26.96
C ALA A 338 32.68 8.42 28.07
N CYS A 339 33.68 9.14 28.56
CA CYS A 339 33.54 10.32 29.41
C CYS A 339 34.74 11.24 29.16
N GLN A 340 34.47 12.52 28.90
CA GLN A 340 35.49 13.53 28.59
C GLN A 340 36.44 13.84 29.77
N ALA A 341 36.05 13.48 31.00
CA ALA A 341 36.85 13.67 32.20
C ALA A 341 37.79 12.50 32.53
N ILE A 342 37.76 11.39 31.79
CA ILE A 342 38.62 10.22 32.03
C ILE A 342 39.94 10.38 31.27
N PHE A 343 41.07 10.13 31.95
CA PHE A 343 42.40 10.11 31.34
C PHE A 343 43.19 8.82 31.70
N PRO A 344 43.77 8.10 30.72
CA PRO A 344 43.66 8.34 29.27
C PRO A 344 42.23 8.10 28.75
N ALA A 345 41.85 8.79 27.68
CA ALA A 345 40.49 8.71 27.15
C ALA A 345 40.12 7.28 26.71
N LEU A 346 38.95 6.81 27.14
CA LEU A 346 38.35 5.56 26.67
C LEU A 346 37.54 5.84 25.40
N LEU A 347 38.13 5.52 24.25
CA LEU A 347 37.47 5.70 22.94
C LEU A 347 36.59 4.50 22.63
N ARG A 348 35.35 4.76 22.24
CA ARG A 348 34.36 3.74 21.87
C ARG A 348 34.04 3.75 20.39
N ASP A 349 33.61 2.60 19.88
CA ASP A 349 33.01 2.49 18.57
C ASP A 349 31.84 3.48 18.44
N PRO A 350 31.85 4.38 17.43
CA PRO A 350 30.80 5.40 17.27
C PRO A 350 29.40 4.80 17.15
N SER A 351 29.26 3.61 16.57
CA SER A 351 27.97 2.94 16.39
C SER A 351 27.29 2.56 17.71
N THR A 352 28.01 2.56 18.83
CA THR A 352 27.48 2.20 20.14
C THR A 352 26.97 3.39 20.95
N VAL A 353 27.26 4.63 20.53
CA VAL A 353 26.96 5.83 21.31
C VAL A 353 25.79 6.58 20.70
N HIS A 354 24.67 6.48 21.37
CA HIS A 354 23.35 6.92 20.93
C HIS A 354 23.10 8.40 21.24
N GLY A 355 22.42 9.09 20.32
CA GLY A 355 22.00 10.48 20.47
C GLY A 355 20.88 10.65 21.50
N HIS A 356 20.73 11.85 22.04
CA HIS A 356 19.73 12.18 23.07
C HIS A 356 18.83 13.37 22.66
N ASP A 357 18.74 13.66 21.36
CA ASP A 357 17.82 14.70 20.84
C ASP A 357 16.37 14.19 20.75
N ILE A 358 16.19 12.86 20.59
CA ILE A 358 14.93 12.09 20.67
C ILE A 358 13.78 12.83 19.99
N GLN A 359 13.83 12.87 18.66
CA GLN A 359 12.83 13.56 17.85
C GLN A 359 11.69 12.62 17.42
N GLY A 360 10.54 13.23 17.16
CA GLY A 360 9.34 12.57 16.64
C GLY A 360 8.64 13.45 15.62
N THR A 361 7.70 14.30 16.04
CA THR A 361 6.90 15.14 15.11
C THR A 361 7.66 16.38 14.61
N SER A 362 8.84 16.18 14.03
CA SER A 362 9.64 17.19 13.33
C SER A 362 9.56 17.00 11.82
N ALA A 363 9.93 18.03 11.04
CA ALA A 363 9.91 17.92 9.59
C ALA A 363 10.81 16.77 9.08
N THR A 364 11.96 16.56 9.72
CA THR A 364 12.92 15.50 9.36
C THR A 364 12.35 14.08 9.51
N TYR A 365 11.51 13.85 10.51
CA TYR A 365 10.93 12.52 10.78
C TYR A 365 9.56 12.33 10.11
N LEU A 366 8.83 13.41 9.82
CA LEU A 366 7.53 13.33 9.15
C LEU A 366 7.64 13.25 7.62
N GLN A 367 8.67 13.89 7.03
CA GLN A 367 8.93 13.77 5.59
C GLN A 367 9.47 12.38 5.27
N ASN A 368 8.85 11.68 4.32
CA ASN A 368 9.19 10.30 3.95
C ASN A 368 9.00 9.26 5.08
N ALA A 369 8.16 9.54 6.08
CA ALA A 369 7.78 8.52 7.08
C ALA A 369 6.97 7.36 6.46
N VAL A 370 6.38 7.63 5.28
CA VAL A 370 5.59 6.72 4.48
C VAL A 370 5.92 6.96 3.02
N THR A 371 5.65 5.97 2.17
CA THR A 371 5.64 6.13 0.72
C THR A 371 4.22 6.40 0.23
N LEU A 372 4.04 7.38 -0.67
CA LEU A 372 2.77 7.70 -1.32
C LEU A 372 2.88 7.50 -2.84
N THR A 373 1.92 6.80 -3.44
CA THR A 373 1.81 6.63 -4.90
C THR A 373 0.39 6.98 -5.36
N MET A 374 0.27 7.62 -6.53
CA MET A 374 -1.03 7.98 -7.11
C MET A 374 -1.18 7.47 -8.54
N ASN A 375 -2.31 6.81 -8.81
CA ASN A 375 -2.73 6.39 -10.14
C ASN A 375 -3.97 7.19 -10.56
N THR A 376 -4.00 7.66 -11.81
CA THR A 376 -5.13 8.42 -12.37
C THR A 376 -5.53 7.87 -13.72
N GLN A 377 -6.84 7.72 -13.95
CA GLN A 377 -7.37 7.23 -15.22
C GLN A 377 -8.76 7.82 -15.52
N GLN A 378 -9.03 8.16 -16.77
CA GLN A 378 -10.39 8.49 -17.19
C GLN A 378 -11.16 7.21 -17.54
N VAL A 379 -12.35 7.03 -16.97
CA VAL A 379 -13.30 5.97 -17.31
C VAL A 379 -14.65 6.62 -17.66
N GLY A 380 -14.97 6.66 -18.96
CA GLY A 380 -16.16 7.35 -19.46
C GLY A 380 -16.10 8.84 -19.10
N SER A 381 -17.09 9.33 -18.34
CA SER A 381 -17.16 10.73 -17.91
C SER A 381 -16.57 10.98 -16.52
N GLN A 382 -15.82 10.02 -15.97
CA GLN A 382 -15.24 10.10 -14.64
C GLN A 382 -13.72 10.05 -14.72
N LEU A 383 -13.04 10.91 -13.97
CA LEU A 383 -11.62 10.78 -13.69
C LEU A 383 -11.45 10.06 -12.35
N GLN A 384 -11.05 8.79 -12.41
CA GLN A 384 -10.77 7.96 -11.24
C GLN A 384 -9.35 8.22 -10.76
N VAL A 385 -9.19 8.38 -9.45
CA VAL A 385 -7.92 8.60 -8.77
C VAL A 385 -7.81 7.60 -7.63
N GLU A 386 -6.74 6.84 -7.60
CA GLU A 386 -6.40 5.92 -6.52
C GLU A 386 -5.06 6.34 -5.92
N VAL A 387 -5.01 6.46 -4.60
CA VAL A 387 -3.80 6.80 -3.85
C VAL A 387 -3.51 5.67 -2.89
N GLU A 388 -2.29 5.14 -2.93
CA GLU A 388 -1.79 4.19 -1.94
C GLU A 388 -0.80 4.90 -1.00
N ILE A 389 -0.91 4.60 0.29
CA ILE A 389 0.02 5.06 1.32
C ILE A 389 0.57 3.84 2.04
N PHE A 390 1.87 3.60 1.92
CA PHE A 390 2.56 2.48 2.53
C PHE A 390 3.40 2.95 3.73
N ASN A 391 3.11 2.41 4.92
CA ASN A 391 3.90 2.67 6.12
C ASN A 391 5.15 1.79 6.15
N ASP A 392 6.22 2.24 5.51
CA ASP A 392 7.43 1.48 5.24
C ASP A 392 8.69 1.95 5.99
N GLN A 393 8.60 3.07 6.70
CA GLN A 393 9.73 3.64 7.45
C GLN A 393 9.46 3.78 8.95
N THR A 394 8.33 3.29 9.46
CA THR A 394 8.03 3.34 10.90
C THR A 394 7.70 1.96 11.47
N GLY A 395 8.17 1.72 12.69
CA GLY A 395 7.94 0.45 13.40
C GLY A 395 6.58 0.37 14.10
N HIS A 396 5.83 1.46 14.15
CA HIS A 396 4.53 1.59 14.82
C HIS A 396 3.48 2.11 13.84
N SER A 397 2.25 2.38 14.29
CA SER A 397 1.22 2.95 13.40
C SER A 397 1.55 4.40 13.01
N VAL A 398 1.04 4.87 11.87
CA VAL A 398 1.11 6.28 11.48
C VAL A 398 -0.30 6.89 11.34
N PRO A 399 -0.58 8.00 12.05
CA PRO A 399 0.25 8.60 13.11
C PRO A 399 0.12 7.84 14.45
N THR A 400 1.23 7.53 15.14
CA THR A 400 1.20 7.02 16.53
C THR A 400 1.06 8.16 17.55
N GLY A 401 1.00 7.81 18.84
CA GLY A 401 1.02 8.72 19.98
C GLY A 401 -0.37 8.96 20.57
N VAL A 402 -0.50 10.08 21.30
CA VAL A 402 -1.78 10.52 21.88
C VAL A 402 -2.89 10.60 20.83
N THR A 403 -4.12 10.24 21.20
CA THR A 403 -5.29 10.14 20.29
C THR A 403 -5.72 11.45 19.59
N LEU A 404 -5.03 12.56 19.81
CA LEU A 404 -5.21 13.82 19.09
C LEU A 404 -4.53 13.83 17.71
N ARG A 405 -3.53 12.96 17.50
CA ARG A 405 -2.75 12.96 16.25
C ARG A 405 -3.59 12.45 15.10
N ASN A 406 -3.49 13.12 13.95
CA ASN A 406 -4.20 12.72 12.75
C ASN A 406 -3.38 13.04 11.49
N MET A 407 -3.57 12.25 10.45
CA MET A 407 -3.11 12.57 9.09
C MET A 407 -4.30 12.78 8.17
N ILE A 408 -4.14 13.64 7.17
CA ILE A 408 -5.16 13.93 6.17
C ILE A 408 -4.54 13.73 4.80
N LEU A 409 -5.06 12.78 4.03
CA LEU A 409 -4.85 12.73 2.60
C LEU A 409 -5.87 13.66 1.94
N ARG A 410 -5.38 14.72 1.29
CA ARG A 410 -6.19 15.64 0.49
C ARG A 410 -5.92 15.41 -0.98
N ILE A 411 -6.98 15.14 -1.75
CA ILE A 411 -6.91 14.95 -3.19
C ILE A 411 -7.67 16.08 -3.87
N THR A 412 -7.01 16.77 -4.79
CA THR A 412 -7.61 17.85 -5.58
C THR A 412 -7.39 17.59 -7.05
N ALA A 413 -8.41 17.86 -7.88
CA ALA A 413 -8.28 17.85 -9.32
C ALA A 413 -8.77 19.20 -9.87
N SER A 414 -8.02 19.78 -10.81
CA SER A 414 -8.36 21.07 -11.42
C SER A 414 -8.05 21.09 -12.91
N ASP A 415 -8.86 21.84 -13.67
CA ASP A 415 -8.62 22.08 -15.10
C ASP A 415 -7.37 22.95 -15.35
N SER A 416 -7.02 23.19 -16.62
CA SER A 416 -5.81 23.93 -17.01
C SER A 416 -5.83 25.41 -16.60
N VAL A 417 -7.01 25.95 -16.28
CA VAL A 417 -7.22 27.33 -15.82
C VAL A 417 -7.24 27.42 -14.29
N GLY A 418 -7.26 26.28 -13.59
CA GLY A 418 -7.23 26.16 -12.15
C GLY A 418 -8.61 26.05 -11.49
N ASN A 419 -9.68 25.78 -12.24
CA ASN A 419 -11.00 25.52 -11.63
C ASN A 419 -11.02 24.10 -11.06
N SER A 420 -11.45 23.96 -9.81
CA SER A 420 -11.57 22.65 -9.16
C SER A 420 -12.71 21.82 -9.77
N LEU A 421 -12.44 20.55 -10.00
CA LEU A 421 -13.43 19.56 -10.44
C LEU A 421 -14.26 19.07 -9.25
N VAL A 422 -15.48 18.62 -9.56
CA VAL A 422 -16.42 18.11 -8.57
C VAL A 422 -16.18 16.61 -8.37
N GLN A 423 -15.97 16.18 -7.13
CA GLN A 423 -16.01 14.77 -6.79
C GLN A 423 -17.45 14.24 -6.90
N ILE A 424 -17.60 13.10 -7.56
CA ILE A 424 -18.89 12.44 -7.77
C ILE A 424 -19.05 11.16 -6.96
N SER A 425 -17.94 10.53 -6.55
CA SER A 425 -17.92 9.33 -5.70
C SER A 425 -16.57 9.11 -5.03
N GLY A 426 -16.52 8.16 -4.10
CA GLY A 426 -15.31 7.76 -3.38
C GLY A 426 -15.18 8.38 -1.99
N ASP A 427 -13.97 8.29 -1.45
CA ASP A 427 -13.67 8.68 -0.08
C ASP A 427 -13.73 10.20 0.15
N THR A 428 -14.18 10.60 1.33
CA THR A 428 -14.18 11.98 1.78
C THR A 428 -13.54 12.11 3.16
N ILE A 429 -12.86 13.23 3.38
CA ILE A 429 -12.20 13.54 4.65
C ILE A 429 -13.26 13.69 5.76
N HIS A 430 -13.04 13.00 6.88
CA HIS A 430 -13.92 13.03 8.05
C HIS A 430 -13.99 14.42 8.71
N ASP A 431 -15.05 14.68 9.50
CA ASP A 431 -15.33 15.98 10.15
C ASP A 431 -14.19 16.51 11.04
N LEU A 432 -13.38 15.62 11.62
CA LEU A 432 -12.18 15.99 12.40
C LEU A 432 -11.07 16.64 11.54
N GLY A 433 -11.15 16.52 10.21
CA GLY A 433 -10.35 17.30 9.26
C GLY A 433 -10.67 18.80 9.24
N GLY A 434 -11.72 19.22 9.96
CA GLY A 434 -12.15 20.60 10.13
C GLY A 434 -13.34 20.94 9.23
N ILE A 435 -14.44 21.38 9.84
CA ILE A 435 -15.66 21.79 9.14
C ILE A 435 -15.61 23.30 8.86
N GLY A 436 -15.82 23.70 7.61
CA GLY A 436 -15.90 25.12 7.24
C GLY A 436 -15.12 25.47 5.98
N ASP A 437 -14.53 26.67 5.94
CA ASP A 437 -13.80 27.20 4.79
C ASP A 437 -12.45 26.47 4.59
N PRO A 438 -12.23 25.77 3.45
CA PRO A 438 -10.98 25.09 3.15
C PRO A 438 -9.76 26.00 3.07
N THR A 439 -9.95 27.28 2.74
CA THR A 439 -8.84 28.25 2.71
C THR A 439 -8.28 28.54 4.10
N LEU A 440 -9.00 28.14 5.16
CA LEU A 440 -8.58 28.22 6.56
C LEU A 440 -8.18 26.86 7.14
N GLY A 441 -7.96 25.85 6.30
CA GLY A 441 -7.53 24.51 6.70
C GLY A 441 -8.67 23.57 7.13
N ASN A 442 -9.92 23.90 6.82
CA ASN A 442 -11.06 23.02 7.10
C ASN A 442 -11.33 22.08 5.92
N PHE A 443 -10.92 20.82 6.02
CA PHE A 443 -10.95 19.89 4.88
C PHE A 443 -12.07 18.85 4.93
N ALA A 444 -12.94 18.87 5.94
CA ALA A 444 -14.05 17.93 6.05
C ALA A 444 -14.93 17.92 4.79
N GLY A 445 -15.32 16.73 4.35
CA GLY A 445 -16.15 16.51 3.16
C GLY A 445 -15.45 16.71 1.82
N LEU A 446 -14.19 17.15 1.80
CA LEU A 446 -13.39 17.23 0.57
C LEU A 446 -12.85 15.84 0.17
N PRO A 447 -12.42 15.66 -1.11
CA PRO A 447 -11.94 14.38 -1.59
C PRO A 447 -10.66 13.95 -0.86
N GLY A 448 -10.63 12.70 -0.40
CA GLY A 448 -9.51 12.12 0.34
C GLY A 448 -9.95 11.43 1.62
N LYS A 449 -9.07 11.38 2.64
CA LYS A 449 -9.29 10.57 3.85
C LYS A 449 -8.60 11.15 5.08
N LEU A 450 -9.20 10.95 6.25
CA LEU A 450 -8.56 11.20 7.55
C LEU A 450 -8.06 9.87 8.13
N PHE A 451 -6.83 9.84 8.63
CA PHE A 451 -6.25 8.73 9.38
C PHE A 451 -6.10 9.13 10.85
N ALA A 452 -6.86 8.50 11.73
CA ALA A 452 -6.85 8.79 13.16
C ALA A 452 -7.45 7.62 13.97
N LYS A 453 -7.08 7.56 15.25
CA LYS A 453 -7.91 6.87 16.24
C LYS A 453 -8.96 7.85 16.76
N ILE A 454 -10.23 7.51 16.57
CA ILE A 454 -11.36 8.37 16.94
C ILE A 454 -12.03 7.78 18.18
N ASN A 455 -11.90 8.50 19.29
CA ASN A 455 -12.57 8.20 20.54
C ASN A 455 -13.99 8.78 20.56
N GLN A 456 -14.87 8.16 21.35
CA GLN A 456 -16.22 8.64 21.61
C GLN A 456 -16.61 8.61 23.10
N ASP A 457 -17.46 9.55 23.50
CA ASP A 457 -18.05 9.61 24.85
C ASP A 457 -19.30 8.71 24.95
N ALA A 458 -19.87 8.62 26.16
CA ALA A 458 -21.07 7.82 26.41
C ALA A 458 -22.32 8.32 25.67
N ALA A 459 -22.31 9.56 25.18
CA ALA A 459 -23.39 10.14 24.37
C ALA A 459 -23.19 9.88 22.87
N GLY A 460 -22.06 9.29 22.47
CA GLY A 460 -21.70 9.01 21.08
C GLY A 460 -21.07 10.20 20.34
N ASN A 461 -20.70 11.27 21.04
CA ASN A 461 -19.92 12.35 20.43
C ASN A 461 -18.50 11.85 20.14
N GLN A 462 -17.98 12.15 18.95
CA GLN A 462 -16.65 11.74 18.52
C GLN A 462 -15.59 12.82 18.70
N GLY A 463 -14.32 12.43 18.61
CA GLY A 463 -13.18 13.33 18.73
C GLY A 463 -12.85 13.69 20.18
N ILE A 464 -13.23 12.83 21.12
CA ILE A 464 -13.09 13.03 22.56
C ILE A 464 -11.66 12.72 23.00
N VAL A 465 -11.11 13.50 23.92
CA VAL A 465 -9.77 13.23 24.47
C VAL A 465 -9.82 11.95 25.30
N PHE A 466 -8.75 11.16 25.29
CA PHE A 466 -8.71 9.83 25.93
C PHE A 466 -9.18 9.82 27.40
N THR A 467 -8.95 10.89 28.16
CA THR A 467 -9.39 11.01 29.55
C THR A 467 -10.90 10.96 29.71
N GLU A 468 -11.67 11.45 28.74
CA GLU A 468 -13.15 11.45 28.76
C GLU A 468 -13.76 10.36 27.86
N ALA A 469 -12.91 9.59 27.17
CA ALA A 469 -13.35 8.58 26.22
C ALA A 469 -13.92 7.36 26.96
N THR A 470 -15.02 6.83 26.44
CA THR A 470 -15.65 5.59 26.96
C THR A 470 -15.57 4.43 25.96
N SER A 471 -15.20 4.71 24.71
CA SER A 471 -14.94 3.72 23.67
C SER A 471 -14.21 4.35 22.48
N ILE A 472 -13.69 3.50 21.60
CA ILE A 472 -13.10 3.90 20.31
C ILE A 472 -14.16 3.66 19.24
N SER A 473 -14.55 4.70 18.49
CA SER A 473 -15.52 4.57 17.40
C SER A 473 -14.90 3.98 16.14
N SER A 474 -13.63 4.31 15.87
CA SER A 474 -12.87 3.80 14.73
C SER A 474 -11.38 4.03 14.92
N ASP A 475 -10.54 3.13 14.43
CA ASP A 475 -9.11 3.36 14.25
C ASP A 475 -8.74 2.93 12.82
N ASN A 476 -8.33 3.89 12.01
CA ASN A 476 -7.90 3.65 10.64
C ASN A 476 -6.47 4.15 10.40
N ARG A 477 -5.66 4.30 11.45
CA ARG A 477 -4.24 4.59 11.33
C ARG A 477 -3.54 3.45 10.58
N ILE A 478 -2.49 3.78 9.84
CA ILE A 478 -1.81 2.79 9.00
C ILE A 478 -0.77 2.07 9.87
N ILE A 479 -1.04 0.81 10.20
CA ILE A 479 -0.11 -0.03 10.97
C ILE A 479 1.21 -0.24 10.22
N ALA A 480 2.29 -0.55 10.93
CA ALA A 480 3.60 -0.78 10.32
C ALA A 480 3.55 -1.83 9.21
N LEU A 481 4.24 -1.55 8.10
CA LEU A 481 4.33 -2.41 6.91
C LEU A 481 2.99 -2.75 6.26
N SER A 482 1.99 -1.89 6.44
CA SER A 482 0.69 -1.99 5.75
C SER A 482 0.45 -0.82 4.81
N THR A 483 -0.41 -1.07 3.83
CA THR A 483 -0.81 -0.08 2.82
C THR A 483 -2.29 0.26 3.02
N ASP A 484 -2.61 1.55 3.00
CA ASP A 484 -3.98 2.03 2.80
C ASP A 484 -4.19 2.44 1.34
N THR A 485 -5.36 2.11 0.79
CA THR A 485 -5.80 2.57 -0.52
C THR A 485 -6.99 3.50 -0.35
N THR A 486 -6.92 4.67 -0.96
CA THR A 486 -7.98 5.69 -1.00
C THR A 486 -8.38 5.96 -2.44
N SER A 487 -9.68 5.90 -2.75
CA SER A 487 -10.18 6.05 -4.12
C SER A 487 -11.20 7.18 -4.21
N VAL A 488 -11.02 8.09 -5.16
CA VAL A 488 -11.96 9.20 -5.45
C VAL A 488 -12.21 9.31 -6.95
N SER A 489 -13.41 9.75 -7.35
CA SER A 489 -13.73 10.00 -8.75
C SER A 489 -14.26 11.42 -8.95
N PHE A 490 -13.79 12.09 -9.99
CA PHE A 490 -14.19 13.45 -10.37
C PHE A 490 -15.03 13.45 -11.65
N ASP A 491 -15.99 14.36 -11.74
CA ASP A 491 -16.74 14.59 -12.97
C ASP A 491 -15.86 15.31 -14.01
N VAL A 492 -15.73 14.71 -15.18
CA VAL A 492 -15.09 15.33 -16.35
C VAL A 492 -16.05 15.42 -17.55
N SER A 493 -17.35 15.27 -17.30
CA SER A 493 -18.40 15.43 -18.31
C SER A 493 -18.30 16.78 -19.01
N GLY A 494 -18.21 16.78 -20.34
CA GLY A 494 -18.14 18.02 -21.10
C GLY A 494 -16.78 18.72 -21.09
N LEU A 495 -15.77 18.17 -20.41
CA LEU A 495 -14.41 18.73 -20.35
C LEU A 495 -13.51 18.16 -21.45
N ASN A 496 -12.85 19.03 -22.22
CA ASN A 496 -11.76 18.64 -23.14
C ASN A 496 -10.53 19.47 -22.77
N ASP A 497 -9.81 19.03 -21.75
CA ASP A 497 -8.74 19.82 -21.15
C ASP A 497 -7.71 18.93 -20.45
N ASP A 498 -6.54 19.49 -20.14
CA ASP A 498 -5.60 18.88 -19.21
C ASP A 498 -6.09 19.11 -17.77
N VAL A 499 -6.18 18.03 -17.02
CA VAL A 499 -6.54 18.03 -15.60
C VAL A 499 -5.31 17.74 -14.78
N THR A 500 -4.96 18.64 -13.88
CA THR A 500 -3.94 18.40 -12.85
C THR A 500 -4.61 17.81 -11.62
N VAL A 501 -4.17 16.61 -11.24
CA VAL A 501 -4.51 15.96 -9.98
C VAL A 501 -3.32 16.10 -9.03
N GLN A 502 -3.61 16.39 -7.77
CA GLN A 502 -2.62 16.47 -6.71
C GLN A 502 -3.13 15.75 -5.47
N SER A 503 -2.30 14.87 -4.93
CA SER A 503 -2.48 14.22 -3.62
C SER A 503 -1.47 14.81 -2.63
N ARG A 504 -1.91 15.11 -1.41
CA ARG A 504 -1.05 15.64 -0.34
C ARG A 504 -1.40 14.94 0.96
N LEU A 505 -0.43 14.29 1.59
CA LEU A 505 -0.56 13.71 2.91
C LEU A 505 -0.03 14.68 3.96
N ILE A 506 -0.89 15.06 4.89
CA ILE A 506 -0.66 16.15 5.84
C ILE A 506 -0.80 15.61 7.27
N TYR A 507 0.22 15.78 8.09
CA TYR A 507 0.18 15.47 9.52
C TYR A 507 -0.29 16.68 10.34
N ARG A 508 -1.17 16.44 11.31
CA ARG A 508 -1.58 17.41 12.33
C ARG A 508 -1.36 16.88 13.73
N ARG A 509 -0.90 17.76 14.62
CA ARG A 509 -0.73 17.44 16.04
C ARG A 509 -2.06 17.39 16.77
N ALA A 510 -3.05 18.16 16.34
CA ALA A 510 -4.40 18.11 16.91
C ALA A 510 -5.46 18.31 15.83
N PRO A 511 -6.72 17.89 16.07
CA PRO A 511 -7.81 18.18 15.15
C PRO A 511 -8.06 19.69 15.05
N LYS A 512 -8.55 20.15 13.89
CA LYS A 512 -8.68 21.59 13.61
C LYS A 512 -9.57 22.33 14.60
N TYR A 513 -10.67 21.70 15.03
CA TYR A 513 -11.59 22.29 16.01
C TYR A 513 -10.90 22.60 17.34
N MET A 514 -9.92 21.78 17.75
CA MET A 514 -9.19 21.96 19.00
C MET A 514 -8.17 23.09 18.86
N VAL A 515 -7.41 23.12 17.76
CA VAL A 515 -6.47 24.21 17.45
C VAL A 515 -7.19 25.57 17.50
N ASP A 516 -8.38 25.64 16.90
CA ASP A 516 -9.21 26.86 16.87
C ASP A 516 -9.78 27.20 18.24
N ALA A 517 -10.36 26.23 18.96
CA ALA A 517 -10.94 26.45 20.29
C ALA A 517 -9.89 26.94 21.29
N LYS A 518 -8.67 26.39 21.22
CA LYS A 518 -7.52 26.77 22.05
C LYS A 518 -6.85 28.07 21.61
N ASN A 519 -7.19 28.58 20.42
CA ASN A 519 -6.54 29.72 19.79
C ASN A 519 -5.00 29.52 19.66
N TRP A 520 -4.58 28.29 19.36
CA TRP A 520 -3.16 27.97 19.19
C TRP A 520 -2.62 28.60 17.89
N THR A 521 -1.67 29.51 18.06
CA THR A 521 -1.00 30.22 16.95
C THR A 521 0.50 29.91 16.87
N ILE A 522 1.05 29.33 17.93
CA ILE A 522 2.43 28.87 18.09
C ILE A 522 2.40 27.48 18.75
N GLY A 523 3.47 26.71 18.54
CA GLY A 523 3.66 25.42 19.19
C GLY A 523 3.84 25.57 20.69
N GLY A 524 3.64 24.46 21.42
CA GLY A 524 3.66 24.44 22.88
C GLY A 524 5.00 24.82 23.53
N LEU A 525 6.07 24.89 22.74
CA LEU A 525 7.40 25.36 23.19
C LEU A 525 7.75 26.74 22.62
N GLY A 526 6.78 27.43 22.01
CA GLY A 526 6.96 28.73 21.35
C GLY A 526 7.49 28.64 19.91
N ASP A 527 7.65 27.43 19.36
CA ASP A 527 8.02 27.19 17.97
C ASP A 527 6.91 27.60 16.98
N PRO A 528 7.21 27.85 15.69
CA PRO A 528 6.17 28.02 14.69
C PRO A 528 5.23 26.81 14.64
N LEU A 529 3.95 27.06 14.36
CA LEU A 529 2.91 26.03 14.30
C LEU A 529 2.42 25.79 12.87
N PRO A 530 2.93 24.80 12.12
CA PRO A 530 2.45 24.52 10.77
C PRO A 530 0.95 24.19 10.69
N ASP A 531 0.39 23.59 11.74
CA ASP A 531 -1.05 23.27 11.84
C ASP A 531 -1.96 24.50 11.67
N ALA A 532 -1.45 25.70 11.96
CA ALA A 532 -2.18 26.97 11.84
C ALA A 532 -1.74 27.82 10.63
N GLN A 533 -0.84 27.31 9.77
CA GLN A 533 -0.25 28.07 8.67
C GLN A 533 -0.59 27.46 7.30
N ALA A 534 -0.94 28.34 6.36
CA ALA A 534 -1.11 27.97 4.96
C ALA A 534 0.22 27.48 4.34
N PRO A 535 0.16 26.68 3.26
CA PRO A 535 -1.04 26.25 2.53
C PRO A 535 -1.67 24.94 3.05
N ASP A 536 -0.95 24.18 3.88
CA ASP A 536 -1.35 22.83 4.25
C ASP A 536 -2.08 22.76 5.60
N TYR A 537 -1.89 23.74 6.49
CA TYR A 537 -2.45 23.72 7.84
C TYR A 537 -2.09 22.41 8.56
N GLY A 538 -0.80 22.08 8.53
CA GLY A 538 -0.18 20.86 9.03
C GLY A 538 1.20 20.68 8.40
N PHE A 539 1.90 19.60 8.78
CA PHE A 539 3.17 19.22 8.14
C PHE A 539 2.89 18.38 6.91
N LEU A 540 3.37 18.82 5.74
CA LEU A 540 3.36 17.98 4.55
C LEU A 540 4.34 16.81 4.75
N MET A 541 3.81 15.60 4.73
CA MET A 541 4.57 14.35 4.85
C MET A 541 5.03 13.88 3.47
N GLU A 542 4.08 13.80 2.53
CA GLU A 542 4.29 13.36 1.16
C GLU A 542 3.29 14.01 0.20
N SER A 543 3.62 14.01 -1.08
CA SER A 543 2.70 14.46 -2.13
C SER A 543 3.05 13.87 -3.49
N ASP A 544 2.03 13.64 -4.31
CA ASP A 544 2.19 13.28 -5.71
C ASP A 544 1.31 14.18 -6.59
N SER A 545 1.68 14.31 -7.87
CA SER A 545 0.91 15.09 -8.83
C SER A 545 1.03 14.51 -10.24
N ALA A 546 -0.10 14.44 -10.92
CA ALA A 546 -0.20 13.97 -12.29
C ALA A 546 -1.03 14.97 -13.12
N THR A 547 -0.69 15.10 -14.38
CA THR A 547 -1.54 15.79 -15.36
C THR A 547 -2.02 14.78 -16.38
N ILE A 548 -3.33 14.73 -16.59
CA ILE A 548 -4.00 13.82 -17.53
C ILE A 548 -4.90 14.63 -18.47
N SER A 549 -4.78 14.41 -19.77
CA SER A 549 -5.69 14.99 -20.74
C SER A 549 -7.01 14.25 -20.71
N VAL A 550 -8.10 14.92 -20.36
CA VAL A 550 -9.44 14.34 -20.35
C VAL A 550 -10.24 14.83 -21.55
N SER A 551 -11.11 13.95 -22.08
CA SER A 551 -11.99 14.32 -23.18
C SER A 551 -13.45 13.97 -22.90
N SER A 552 -14.32 14.93 -23.22
CA SER A 552 -15.77 14.86 -23.05
C SER A 552 -16.45 13.90 -24.01
N GLY A 553 -15.72 13.50 -25.05
CA GLY A 553 -16.16 12.52 -26.01
C GLY A 553 -15.71 11.15 -25.57
N ASN A 554 -16.67 10.25 -25.38
CA ASN A 554 -16.46 8.94 -26.00
C ASN A 554 -16.17 9.25 -27.48
N PRO A 555 -15.05 8.82 -28.10
CA PRO A 555 -14.70 9.20 -29.46
C PRO A 555 -15.78 8.88 -30.50
N GLY A 556 -16.89 8.28 -30.10
CA GLY A 556 -17.96 7.81 -30.94
C GLY A 556 -17.62 6.44 -31.50
N PHE A 557 -16.66 5.72 -30.89
CA PHE A 557 -16.37 4.35 -31.28
C PHE A 557 -17.67 3.56 -31.25
N GLN A 558 -18.09 3.12 -32.42
CA GLN A 558 -19.26 2.30 -32.60
C GLN A 558 -18.81 1.06 -33.35
N PHE A 559 -19.05 -0.10 -32.76
CA PHE A 559 -18.92 -1.37 -33.45
C PHE A 559 -20.29 -1.90 -33.80
N GLN A 560 -20.42 -2.52 -34.96
CA GLN A 560 -21.63 -3.22 -35.35
C GLN A 560 -21.32 -4.60 -35.91
N ILE A 561 -22.31 -5.48 -35.80
CA ILE A 561 -22.37 -6.73 -36.54
C ILE A 561 -23.53 -6.58 -37.54
N PRO A 562 -23.26 -6.26 -38.82
CA PRO A 562 -24.32 -5.88 -39.77
C PRO A 562 -25.35 -6.98 -40.00
N ALA A 563 -24.88 -8.20 -40.25
CA ALA A 563 -25.68 -9.40 -40.46
C ALA A 563 -24.84 -10.66 -40.28
N LEU A 564 -25.51 -11.78 -40.02
CA LEU A 564 -24.96 -13.11 -40.21
C LEU A 564 -25.22 -13.55 -41.65
N VAL A 565 -24.17 -13.75 -42.44
CA VAL A 565 -24.28 -14.25 -43.81
C VAL A 565 -24.08 -15.75 -43.81
N VAL A 566 -25.06 -16.50 -44.31
CA VAL A 566 -24.99 -17.95 -44.46
C VAL A 566 -24.87 -18.26 -45.94
N SER A 567 -23.72 -18.83 -46.34
CA SER A 567 -23.47 -19.22 -47.73
C SER A 567 -24.19 -20.52 -48.11
N ASN A 568 -24.23 -20.82 -49.42
CA ASN A 568 -24.80 -22.06 -49.97
C ASN A 568 -24.09 -23.34 -49.49
N GLU A 569 -22.82 -23.21 -49.08
CA GLU A 569 -22.05 -24.29 -48.45
C GLU A 569 -22.31 -24.40 -46.93
N TRP A 570 -23.31 -23.68 -46.40
CA TRP A 570 -23.67 -23.60 -44.98
C TRP A 570 -22.56 -23.07 -44.08
N ASN A 571 -21.66 -22.23 -44.62
CA ASN A 571 -20.69 -21.49 -43.82
C ASN A 571 -21.31 -20.18 -43.37
N ALA A 572 -21.39 -19.97 -42.06
CA ALA A 572 -21.93 -18.75 -41.48
C ALA A 572 -20.80 -17.78 -41.11
N THR A 573 -20.82 -16.57 -41.65
CA THR A 573 -19.78 -15.55 -41.42
C THR A 573 -20.37 -14.21 -40.98
N ILE A 574 -19.60 -13.45 -40.21
CA ILE A 574 -19.86 -12.04 -39.91
C ILE A 574 -18.62 -11.21 -40.19
N GLU A 575 -18.85 -9.93 -40.44
CA GLU A 575 -17.84 -8.89 -40.29
C GLU A 575 -18.20 -8.02 -39.09
N ILE A 576 -17.23 -7.73 -38.24
CA ILE A 576 -17.35 -6.73 -37.19
C ILE A 576 -16.80 -5.44 -37.76
N GLU A 577 -17.66 -4.43 -37.85
CA GLU A 577 -17.33 -3.15 -38.46
C GLU A 577 -17.27 -2.05 -37.41
N GLN A 578 -16.31 -1.16 -37.57
CA GLN A 578 -16.30 0.11 -36.87
C GLN A 578 -17.02 1.16 -37.75
N THR A 579 -17.99 1.89 -37.19
CA THR A 579 -18.90 2.78 -37.95
C THR A 579 -18.91 4.24 -37.52
N SER A 580 -17.92 4.71 -36.75
CA SER A 580 -17.95 6.09 -36.22
C SER A 580 -17.96 7.14 -37.33
N GLY A 581 -17.32 6.87 -38.47
CA GLY A 581 -17.26 7.78 -39.62
C GLY A 581 -16.54 9.11 -39.31
N VAL A 582 -15.70 9.12 -38.28
CA VAL A 582 -14.91 10.26 -37.81
C VAL A 582 -13.47 9.79 -37.64
N VAL A 583 -12.50 10.62 -38.01
CA VAL A 583 -11.06 10.34 -37.83
C VAL A 583 -10.76 10.21 -36.34
N ILE A 584 -10.70 8.97 -35.86
CA ILE A 584 -10.33 8.60 -34.49
C ILE A 584 -9.20 7.60 -34.59
N GLU A 585 -8.10 7.89 -33.90
CA GLU A 585 -6.94 7.00 -33.83
C GLU A 585 -7.12 5.97 -32.70
N CYS A 586 -7.19 4.71 -33.08
CA CYS A 586 -7.33 3.56 -32.18
C CYS A 586 -5.98 2.84 -32.04
N GLY A 587 -5.44 2.82 -30.82
CA GLY A 587 -4.19 2.14 -30.48
C GLY A 587 -4.36 0.69 -30.06
N ALA A 588 -5.51 0.35 -29.47
CA ALA A 588 -5.86 -1.01 -29.06
C ALA A 588 -7.37 -1.15 -28.87
N PHE A 589 -7.88 -2.38 -28.90
CA PHE A 589 -9.23 -2.66 -28.42
C PHE A 589 -9.33 -4.09 -27.87
N SER A 590 -10.27 -4.30 -26.95
CA SER A 590 -10.72 -5.60 -26.50
C SER A 590 -12.21 -5.73 -26.77
N MET A 591 -12.66 -6.93 -27.14
CA MET A 591 -14.08 -7.22 -27.28
C MET A 591 -14.44 -8.66 -26.93
N GLY A 592 -15.64 -8.86 -26.40
CA GLY A 592 -16.32 -10.13 -26.25
C GLY A 592 -17.60 -10.13 -27.09
N VAL A 593 -17.79 -11.15 -27.92
CA VAL A 593 -19.03 -11.35 -28.70
C VAL A 593 -19.66 -12.68 -28.30
N GLY A 594 -20.87 -12.61 -27.78
CA GLY A 594 -21.68 -13.75 -27.36
C GLY A 594 -22.59 -14.27 -28.47
N ASN A 595 -22.89 -15.56 -28.40
CA ASN A 595 -23.84 -16.28 -29.25
C ASN A 595 -24.65 -17.29 -28.41
N ASP A 596 -25.74 -17.83 -28.97
CA ASP A 596 -26.39 -19.02 -28.41
C ASP A 596 -25.59 -20.27 -28.82
N PRO A 597 -25.03 -21.05 -27.86
CA PRO A 597 -24.24 -22.24 -28.15
C PRO A 597 -25.01 -23.37 -28.86
N ASN A 598 -26.35 -23.33 -28.87
CA ASN A 598 -27.17 -24.32 -29.58
C ASN A 598 -27.39 -23.97 -31.07
N LEU A 599 -27.15 -22.70 -31.43
CA LEU A 599 -27.40 -22.17 -32.77
C LEU A 599 -26.11 -21.94 -33.54
N LEU A 600 -25.06 -21.49 -32.86
CA LEU A 600 -23.78 -21.12 -33.46
C LEU A 600 -22.63 -21.53 -32.53
N SER A 601 -21.46 -21.78 -33.09
CA SER A 601 -20.20 -21.86 -32.34
C SER A 601 -19.10 -21.20 -33.16
N PRO A 602 -18.37 -20.20 -32.63
CA PRO A 602 -17.29 -19.56 -33.37
C PRO A 602 -16.20 -20.59 -33.64
N SER A 603 -15.70 -20.62 -34.88
CA SER A 603 -14.71 -21.59 -35.34
C SER A 603 -13.41 -20.96 -35.79
N LEU A 604 -13.47 -19.74 -36.32
CA LEU A 604 -12.31 -18.99 -36.73
C LEU A 604 -12.58 -17.48 -36.65
N VAL A 605 -11.69 -16.74 -35.98
CA VAL A 605 -11.64 -15.28 -35.99
C VAL A 605 -10.36 -14.86 -36.70
N THR A 606 -10.47 -14.02 -37.71
CA THR A 606 -9.34 -13.47 -38.47
C THR A 606 -9.40 -11.96 -38.55
N GLU A 607 -8.23 -11.35 -38.73
CA GLU A 607 -8.07 -9.93 -39.00
C GLU A 607 -8.71 -9.56 -40.33
N ALA A 608 -9.54 -8.53 -40.34
CA ALA A 608 -9.98 -7.88 -41.58
C ALA A 608 -8.81 -7.09 -42.20
N PRO A 609 -8.88 -6.67 -43.48
CA PRO A 609 -7.76 -6.02 -44.18
C PRO A 609 -7.15 -4.84 -43.42
N ALA A 610 -7.97 -4.01 -42.76
CA ALA A 610 -7.49 -2.87 -42.00
C ALA A 610 -6.57 -3.25 -40.83
N LEU A 611 -6.83 -4.39 -40.17
CA LEU A 611 -5.95 -4.92 -39.13
C LEU A 611 -4.74 -5.63 -39.73
N ALA A 612 -4.94 -6.44 -40.77
CA ALA A 612 -3.88 -7.23 -41.40
C ALA A 612 -2.80 -6.34 -42.05
N ASP A 613 -3.19 -5.16 -42.55
CA ASP A 613 -2.29 -4.20 -43.20
C ASP A 613 -1.39 -3.44 -42.21
N LEU A 614 -1.67 -3.49 -40.90
CA LEU A 614 -0.84 -2.86 -39.87
C LEU A 614 0.60 -3.39 -39.89
N ASN A 615 1.53 -2.57 -39.43
CA ASN A 615 2.95 -2.89 -39.32
C ASN A 615 3.56 -3.33 -40.66
N GLY A 616 3.10 -2.72 -41.76
CA GLY A 616 3.54 -3.02 -43.12
C GLY A 616 3.05 -4.38 -43.64
N GLY A 617 1.84 -4.80 -43.27
CA GLY A 617 1.24 -6.07 -43.67
C GLY A 617 1.60 -7.26 -42.78
N ASN A 618 2.09 -7.00 -41.55
CA ASN A 618 2.39 -8.05 -40.57
C ASN A 618 1.27 -8.22 -39.53
N GLY A 619 0.19 -7.43 -39.63
CA GLY A 619 -0.89 -7.42 -38.65
C GLY A 619 -0.55 -6.61 -37.39
N PRO A 620 -1.45 -6.59 -36.38
CA PRO A 620 -1.22 -5.97 -35.09
C PRO A 620 -0.06 -6.65 -34.33
N VAL A 621 0.65 -5.90 -33.48
CA VAL A 621 1.77 -6.45 -32.69
C VAL A 621 1.30 -7.48 -31.65
N PHE A 622 0.02 -7.41 -31.28
CA PHE A 622 -0.62 -8.36 -30.39
C PHE A 622 -2.06 -8.60 -30.85
N HIS A 623 -2.44 -9.87 -30.99
CA HIS A 623 -3.81 -10.31 -31.21
C HIS A 623 -4.02 -11.64 -30.52
N GLU A 624 -4.79 -11.64 -29.44
CA GLU A 624 -5.14 -12.84 -28.69
C GLU A 624 -6.64 -13.12 -28.83
N ILE A 625 -6.98 -14.36 -29.14
CA ILE A 625 -8.36 -14.82 -29.31
C ILE A 625 -8.60 -16.01 -28.39
N SER A 626 -9.70 -15.99 -27.66
CA SER A 626 -10.19 -17.14 -26.89
C SER A 626 -11.60 -17.53 -27.34
N TYR A 627 -11.81 -18.82 -27.54
CA TYR A 627 -13.09 -19.40 -27.99
C TYR A 627 -13.82 -20.06 -26.82
N PHE A 628 -15.12 -19.80 -26.73
CA PHE A 628 -16.03 -20.38 -25.75
C PHE A 628 -17.26 -20.94 -26.49
N PRO A 629 -18.00 -21.91 -25.90
CA PRO A 629 -19.25 -22.35 -26.50
C PRO A 629 -20.24 -21.19 -26.71
N GLN A 630 -20.29 -20.27 -25.74
CA GLN A 630 -21.19 -19.11 -25.76
C GLN A 630 -20.64 -17.86 -26.48
N GLY A 631 -19.47 -17.91 -27.12
CA GLY A 631 -18.88 -16.71 -27.74
C GLY A 631 -17.38 -16.78 -27.99
N PHE A 632 -16.79 -15.65 -28.35
CA PHE A 632 -15.35 -15.47 -28.37
C PHE A 632 -14.94 -14.12 -27.79
N THR A 633 -13.70 -14.04 -27.31
CA THR A 633 -13.06 -12.77 -26.94
C THR A 633 -11.87 -12.51 -27.84
N SER A 634 -11.62 -11.24 -28.19
CA SER A 634 -10.44 -10.79 -28.93
C SER A 634 -9.83 -9.58 -28.23
N ALA A 635 -8.50 -9.55 -28.11
CA ALA A 635 -7.74 -8.41 -27.66
C ALA A 635 -6.66 -8.07 -28.70
N VAL A 636 -6.67 -6.83 -29.18
CA VAL A 636 -5.80 -6.35 -30.26
C VAL A 636 -5.04 -5.12 -29.79
N VAL A 637 -3.73 -5.09 -30.01
CA VAL A 637 -2.87 -3.90 -29.85
C VAL A 637 -2.17 -3.64 -31.17
N SER A 638 -2.37 -2.45 -31.75
CA SER A 638 -1.80 -2.10 -33.05
C SER A 638 -0.28 -2.01 -32.97
N ASP A 639 0.24 -1.26 -32.00
CA ASP A 639 1.66 -1.08 -31.71
C ASP A 639 1.85 -0.71 -30.21
N PHE A 640 2.81 -1.34 -29.53
CA PHE A 640 3.16 -1.03 -28.14
C PHE A 640 3.82 0.35 -27.97
N LEU A 641 4.38 0.90 -29.05
CA LEU A 641 4.97 2.24 -29.07
C LEU A 641 3.99 3.32 -29.57
N LEU A 642 2.76 2.93 -29.92
CA LEU A 642 1.69 3.80 -30.44
C LEU A 642 2.13 4.66 -31.65
N GLN A 643 3.07 4.18 -32.45
CA GLN A 643 3.55 4.87 -33.65
C GLN A 643 2.67 4.59 -34.87
N GLU A 644 1.96 3.46 -34.87
CA GLU A 644 0.97 3.10 -35.89
C GLU A 644 -0.38 2.78 -35.24
N THR A 645 -1.44 3.40 -35.75
CA THR A 645 -2.80 3.36 -35.20
C THR A 645 -3.83 3.14 -36.31
N LEU A 646 -4.97 2.56 -35.95
CA LEU A 646 -6.10 2.42 -36.87
C LEU A 646 -6.89 3.73 -36.90
N SER A 647 -7.14 4.26 -38.10
CA SER A 647 -7.90 5.49 -38.28
C SER A 647 -9.26 5.20 -38.94
N PHE A 648 -10.35 5.52 -38.24
CA PHE A 648 -11.71 5.19 -38.68
C PHE A 648 -12.43 6.32 -39.43
N ALA A 649 -11.74 6.92 -40.41
CA ALA A 649 -12.32 8.00 -41.23
C ALA A 649 -13.56 7.58 -42.02
N LEU A 650 -13.73 6.28 -42.27
CA LEU A 650 -14.83 5.64 -42.96
C LEU A 650 -15.22 4.36 -42.19
N MET A 651 -16.39 3.81 -42.51
CA MET A 651 -16.78 2.48 -42.03
C MET A 651 -15.70 1.46 -42.39
N THR A 652 -15.20 0.72 -41.40
CA THR A 652 -14.02 -0.14 -41.55
C THR A 652 -14.24 -1.48 -40.86
N PRO A 653 -14.26 -2.60 -41.59
CA PRO A 653 -14.22 -3.94 -40.99
C PRO A 653 -12.93 -4.14 -40.21
N VAL A 654 -13.02 -4.66 -38.99
CA VAL A 654 -11.88 -4.95 -38.12
C VAL A 654 -11.65 -6.45 -37.94
N LEU A 655 -12.70 -7.25 -37.79
CA LEU A 655 -12.59 -8.70 -37.65
C LEU A 655 -13.58 -9.40 -38.57
N VAL A 656 -13.17 -10.56 -39.09
CA VAL A 656 -14.03 -11.50 -39.80
C VAL A 656 -14.14 -12.75 -38.95
N VAL A 657 -15.36 -13.23 -38.71
CA VAL A 657 -15.59 -14.41 -37.86
C VAL A 657 -16.41 -15.43 -38.60
N THR A 658 -15.92 -16.66 -38.63
CA THR A 658 -16.60 -17.84 -39.13
C THR A 658 -17.20 -18.61 -37.96
N TYR A 659 -18.44 -19.06 -38.14
CA TYR A 659 -19.17 -19.90 -37.20
C TYR A 659 -19.46 -21.27 -37.83
N LEU A 660 -19.41 -22.30 -37.00
CA LEU A 660 -20.11 -23.56 -37.27
C LEU A 660 -21.58 -23.38 -36.89
N GLN A 661 -22.48 -23.61 -37.85
CA GLN A 661 -23.91 -23.54 -37.63
C GLN A 661 -24.43 -24.79 -36.92
N GLY A 662 -25.31 -24.57 -35.93
CA GLY A 662 -26.12 -25.58 -35.27
C GLY A 662 -27.49 -25.70 -35.94
N THR A 663 -28.56 -25.33 -35.23
CA THR A 663 -29.97 -25.55 -35.63
C THR A 663 -30.67 -24.30 -36.18
N LEU A 664 -29.96 -23.41 -36.90
CA LEU A 664 -30.59 -22.26 -37.54
C LEU A 664 -31.50 -22.72 -38.70
N ASP A 665 -32.81 -22.49 -38.56
CA ASP A 665 -33.83 -22.76 -39.59
C ASP A 665 -34.07 -21.50 -40.44
N PRO A 666 -33.80 -21.54 -41.76
CA PRO A 666 -34.05 -20.40 -42.66
C PRO A 666 -35.49 -19.92 -42.69
N ASN A 667 -36.45 -20.79 -42.39
CA ASN A 667 -37.88 -20.49 -42.43
C ASN A 667 -38.44 -20.04 -41.07
N GLN A 668 -37.65 -20.17 -39.99
CA GLN A 668 -38.01 -19.77 -38.63
C GLN A 668 -36.80 -19.13 -37.92
N PRO A 669 -36.41 -17.90 -38.31
CA PRO A 669 -35.30 -17.22 -37.66
C PRO A 669 -35.59 -17.06 -36.15
N PRO A 670 -34.59 -17.29 -35.28
CA PRO A 670 -34.73 -17.09 -33.84
C PRO A 670 -35.20 -15.68 -33.50
N ALA A 671 -36.04 -15.55 -32.46
CA ALA A 671 -36.44 -14.24 -31.95
C ALA A 671 -35.36 -13.66 -31.03
N GLY A 672 -34.88 -12.45 -31.31
CA GLY A 672 -33.88 -11.72 -30.50
C GLY A 672 -32.58 -11.44 -31.25
N ASP A 673 -31.57 -10.95 -30.54
CA ASP A 673 -30.23 -10.74 -31.08
C ASP A 673 -29.50 -12.10 -31.18
N LEU A 674 -29.02 -12.43 -32.37
CA LEU A 674 -28.31 -13.69 -32.64
C LEU A 674 -26.88 -13.65 -32.14
N LEU A 675 -26.27 -12.47 -32.24
CA LEU A 675 -24.91 -12.16 -31.83
C LEU A 675 -24.91 -10.81 -31.13
N TYR A 676 -24.29 -10.75 -29.95
CA TYR A 676 -24.31 -9.56 -29.09
C TYR A 676 -22.95 -9.32 -28.45
N PHE A 677 -22.59 -8.06 -28.24
CA PHE A 677 -21.37 -7.71 -27.49
C PHE A 677 -21.59 -7.95 -25.98
N SER A 678 -20.59 -8.49 -25.29
CA SER A 678 -20.66 -8.90 -23.89
C SER A 678 -19.39 -8.52 -23.12
N ASP A 679 -19.54 -7.92 -21.93
CA ASP A 679 -18.43 -7.58 -21.03
C ASP A 679 -18.10 -8.70 -20.02
N ASP A 680 -18.94 -9.74 -19.97
CA ASP A 680 -18.89 -10.82 -18.97
C ASP A 680 -18.25 -12.12 -19.50
N LEU A 681 -17.75 -12.10 -20.75
CA LEU A 681 -17.22 -13.30 -21.40
C LEU A 681 -15.74 -13.52 -21.04
N GLY A 682 -15.41 -14.72 -20.55
CA GLY A 682 -14.04 -15.10 -20.17
C GLY A 682 -13.85 -15.34 -18.66
N THR A 683 -12.66 -15.78 -18.25
CA THR A 683 -12.29 -15.89 -16.83
C THR A 683 -10.79 -15.57 -16.67
N PRO A 684 -10.41 -14.34 -16.26
CA PRO A 684 -11.29 -13.22 -15.92
C PRO A 684 -12.11 -12.70 -17.12
N PRO A 685 -13.28 -12.08 -16.90
CA PRO A 685 -14.08 -11.48 -17.97
C PRO A 685 -13.30 -10.43 -18.77
N VAL A 686 -13.47 -10.43 -20.09
CA VAL A 686 -12.88 -9.42 -20.98
C VAL A 686 -13.90 -8.31 -21.21
N GLN A 687 -13.62 -7.13 -20.68
CA GLN A 687 -14.44 -5.94 -20.92
C GLN A 687 -14.23 -5.43 -22.35
N ASN A 688 -15.30 -4.94 -22.98
CA ASN A 688 -15.19 -4.29 -24.26
C ASN A 688 -14.67 -2.86 -24.09
N LEU A 689 -13.44 -2.61 -24.53
CA LEU A 689 -12.76 -1.32 -24.39
C LEU A 689 -12.00 -0.97 -25.66
N VAL A 690 -11.86 0.32 -25.94
CA VAL A 690 -11.01 0.86 -27.00
C VAL A 690 -10.02 1.83 -26.38
N SER A 691 -8.74 1.69 -26.70
CA SER A 691 -7.71 2.66 -26.36
C SER A 691 -7.50 3.64 -27.52
N SER A 692 -7.46 4.95 -27.23
CA SER A 692 -6.94 5.92 -28.19
C SER A 692 -5.42 5.79 -28.37
N SER A 693 -4.87 6.51 -29.34
CA SER A 693 -3.43 6.73 -29.52
C SER A 693 -2.74 7.41 -28.32
N GLY A 694 -3.50 7.98 -27.38
CA GLY A 694 -2.98 8.57 -26.14
C GLY A 694 -2.99 7.61 -24.95
N GLY A 695 -3.32 6.33 -25.15
CA GLY A 695 -3.39 5.32 -24.08
C GLY A 695 -4.63 5.42 -23.19
N GLN A 696 -5.62 6.26 -23.56
CA GLN A 696 -6.86 6.43 -22.80
C GLN A 696 -7.90 5.39 -23.23
N ALA A 697 -8.55 4.75 -22.27
CA ALA A 697 -9.57 3.72 -22.51
C ALA A 697 -11.00 4.31 -22.59
N TYR A 698 -11.78 3.85 -23.55
CA TYR A 698 -13.16 4.24 -23.81
C TYR A 698 -14.05 3.02 -23.96
N ALA A 699 -15.27 3.06 -23.41
CA ALA A 699 -16.29 2.06 -23.68
C ALA A 699 -16.98 2.38 -25.02
N PRO A 700 -16.91 1.52 -26.05
CA PRO A 700 -17.58 1.77 -27.33
C PRO A 700 -19.11 1.57 -27.23
N SER A 701 -19.83 2.05 -28.24
CA SER A 701 -21.25 1.74 -28.46
C SER A 701 -21.42 0.59 -29.45
N PHE A 702 -22.54 -0.14 -29.37
CA PHE A 702 -22.74 -1.37 -30.13
C PHE A 702 -24.06 -1.40 -30.90
N ALA A 703 -24.02 -2.04 -32.07
CA ALA A 703 -25.20 -2.53 -32.77
C ALA A 703 -25.07 -4.04 -33.01
N ASN A 704 -25.95 -4.81 -32.36
CA ASN A 704 -25.98 -6.27 -32.42
C ASN A 704 -26.53 -6.79 -33.76
N ALA A 705 -26.23 -8.03 -34.10
CA ALA A 705 -26.77 -8.68 -35.28
C ALA A 705 -28.15 -9.31 -34.98
N SER A 706 -29.18 -8.84 -35.66
CA SER A 706 -30.54 -9.42 -35.67
C SER A 706 -30.99 -9.91 -37.04
N THR A 707 -30.19 -9.66 -38.08
CA THR A 707 -30.48 -10.04 -39.47
C THR A 707 -29.64 -11.26 -39.86
N ILE A 708 -30.30 -12.27 -40.45
CA ILE A 708 -29.65 -13.37 -41.16
C ILE A 708 -29.87 -13.15 -42.66
N ILE A 709 -28.79 -13.22 -43.44
CA ILE A 709 -28.84 -13.19 -44.90
C ILE A 709 -28.47 -14.59 -45.38
N PHE A 710 -29.41 -15.28 -46.04
CA PHE A 710 -29.13 -16.50 -46.78
C PHE A 710 -28.79 -16.11 -48.20
N ASP A 711 -27.56 -16.35 -48.62
CA ASP A 711 -27.05 -15.98 -49.95
C ASP A 711 -27.51 -16.99 -51.02
N ASN A 712 -28.82 -17.20 -51.12
CA ASN A 712 -29.41 -18.14 -52.07
C ASN A 712 -29.52 -17.46 -53.46
N PRO A 713 -28.98 -18.08 -54.53
CA PRO A 713 -29.07 -17.55 -55.87
C PRO A 713 -30.54 -17.40 -56.32
N THR A 714 -30.92 -16.22 -56.83
CA THR A 714 -32.28 -15.97 -57.35
C THR A 714 -32.31 -16.06 -58.88
N PHE A 715 -33.28 -16.79 -59.43
CA PHE A 715 -33.41 -17.00 -60.88
C PHE A 715 -34.85 -16.82 -61.37
N THR A 716 -35.02 -16.86 -62.69
CA THR A 716 -36.34 -16.94 -63.35
C THR A 716 -36.48 -18.28 -64.06
N ARG A 717 -37.40 -19.13 -63.59
CA ARG A 717 -37.69 -20.44 -64.16
C ARG A 717 -38.12 -20.32 -65.62
N GLY A 718 -37.42 -21.04 -66.49
CA GLY A 718 -37.58 -21.00 -67.94
C GLY A 718 -36.68 -20.01 -68.70
N ASP A 719 -35.87 -19.20 -68.01
CA ASP A 719 -34.76 -18.40 -68.59
C ASP A 719 -33.47 -19.23 -68.60
N CYS A 720 -33.49 -20.31 -69.39
CA CYS A 720 -32.42 -21.31 -69.40
C CYS A 720 -31.14 -20.78 -70.04
N ASN A 721 -31.22 -19.82 -70.97
CA ASN A 721 -30.02 -19.21 -71.56
C ASN A 721 -29.48 -18.03 -70.74
N ASN A 722 -30.15 -17.70 -69.63
CA ASN A 722 -29.73 -16.71 -68.65
C ASN A 722 -29.55 -15.33 -69.27
N ASP A 723 -30.49 -14.90 -70.13
CA ASP A 723 -30.43 -13.63 -70.85
C ASP A 723 -31.36 -12.53 -70.29
N GLY A 724 -32.11 -12.86 -69.25
CA GLY A 724 -33.01 -11.96 -68.53
C GLY A 724 -34.44 -11.95 -69.07
N GLY A 725 -34.83 -12.90 -69.93
CA GLY A 725 -36.22 -13.02 -70.36
C GLY A 725 -36.59 -14.32 -71.04
N ILE A 726 -37.72 -14.89 -70.65
CA ILE A 726 -38.24 -16.15 -71.21
C ILE A 726 -38.70 -15.94 -72.66
N ASN A 727 -37.93 -16.45 -73.62
CA ASN A 727 -38.13 -16.32 -75.06
C ASN A 727 -37.76 -17.60 -75.83
N ILE A 728 -37.71 -17.54 -77.16
CA ILE A 728 -37.42 -18.72 -77.99
C ILE A 728 -35.96 -19.20 -77.86
N GLY A 729 -35.07 -18.34 -77.35
CA GLY A 729 -33.68 -18.69 -77.04
C GLY A 729 -33.55 -19.76 -75.97
N ASP A 730 -34.41 -19.74 -74.96
CA ASP A 730 -34.37 -20.65 -73.81
C ASP A 730 -34.59 -22.12 -74.14
N PRO A 731 -35.67 -22.51 -74.85
CA PRO A 731 -35.84 -23.91 -75.22
C PRO A 731 -34.79 -24.36 -76.25
N ILE A 732 -34.23 -23.45 -77.06
CA ILE A 732 -33.13 -23.78 -77.97
C ILE A 732 -31.85 -24.09 -77.17
N PHE A 733 -31.56 -23.29 -76.15
CA PHE A 733 -30.40 -23.46 -75.30
C PHE A 733 -30.53 -24.73 -74.44
N SER A 734 -31.68 -24.93 -73.79
CA SER A 734 -32.02 -26.17 -73.06
C SER A 734 -31.83 -27.42 -73.93
N LEU A 735 -32.39 -27.45 -75.15
CA LEU A 735 -32.17 -28.58 -76.08
C LEU A 735 -30.71 -28.72 -76.52
N GLY A 736 -29.98 -27.59 -76.59
CA GLY A 736 -28.55 -27.55 -76.89
C GLY A 736 -27.71 -28.25 -75.81
N ILE A 737 -28.03 -28.01 -74.54
CA ILE A 737 -27.43 -28.70 -73.39
C ILE A 737 -27.71 -30.21 -73.48
N LEU A 738 -28.98 -30.58 -73.66
CA LEU A 738 -29.41 -31.99 -73.62
C LEU A 738 -28.89 -32.85 -74.78
N PHE A 739 -28.78 -32.30 -75.99
CA PHE A 739 -28.54 -33.11 -77.20
C PHE A 739 -27.35 -32.68 -78.06
N ALA A 740 -26.82 -31.47 -77.88
CA ALA A 740 -25.78 -30.91 -78.75
C ALA A 740 -24.46 -30.63 -78.03
N GLY A 741 -24.34 -30.95 -76.75
CA GLY A 741 -23.16 -30.67 -75.95
C GLY A 741 -22.95 -29.17 -75.70
N GLY A 742 -24.04 -28.40 -75.60
CA GLY A 742 -24.00 -27.09 -74.97
C GLY A 742 -23.40 -27.23 -73.57
N GLY A 743 -22.58 -26.25 -73.16
CA GLY A 743 -21.97 -26.26 -71.82
C GLY A 743 -23.03 -26.26 -70.71
N PRO A 744 -22.64 -26.44 -69.43
CA PRO A 744 -23.58 -26.38 -68.32
C PRO A 744 -24.36 -25.07 -68.34
N ALA A 745 -25.60 -25.07 -67.84
CA ALA A 745 -26.34 -23.84 -67.66
C ALA A 745 -25.63 -22.98 -66.60
N ALA A 746 -25.79 -21.66 -66.68
CA ALA A 746 -25.36 -20.77 -65.60
C ALA A 746 -26.23 -20.92 -64.34
N CYS A 747 -27.44 -21.46 -64.53
CA CYS A 747 -28.39 -21.81 -63.50
C CYS A 747 -29.18 -23.04 -63.97
N ASP A 748 -28.93 -24.19 -63.35
CA ASP A 748 -29.60 -25.43 -63.74
C ASP A 748 -31.08 -25.40 -63.33
N ASP A 749 -31.43 -24.70 -62.25
CA ASP A 749 -32.84 -24.51 -61.84
C ASP A 749 -33.66 -23.68 -62.85
N SER A 750 -33.03 -22.73 -63.55
CA SER A 750 -33.74 -21.96 -64.59
C SER A 750 -34.06 -22.82 -65.81
N CYS A 751 -33.30 -23.90 -65.99
CA CYS A 751 -33.46 -24.86 -67.07
C CYS A 751 -34.45 -26.00 -66.76
N ASP A 752 -34.74 -26.29 -65.49
CA ASP A 752 -35.88 -27.12 -65.06
C ASP A 752 -37.17 -26.28 -65.05
N ALA A 753 -37.77 -26.19 -66.24
CA ALA A 753 -38.96 -25.37 -66.46
C ALA A 753 -40.23 -25.96 -65.86
N ASN A 754 -40.21 -27.25 -65.50
CA ASN A 754 -41.38 -27.97 -65.01
C ASN A 754 -41.35 -28.26 -63.50
N ASP A 755 -40.21 -27.99 -62.85
CA ASP A 755 -39.98 -28.06 -61.39
C ASP A 755 -40.11 -29.49 -60.86
N ASP A 756 -39.52 -30.47 -61.56
CA ASP A 756 -39.48 -31.87 -61.13
C ASP A 756 -38.12 -32.32 -60.56
N GLY A 757 -37.16 -31.39 -60.49
CA GLY A 757 -35.80 -31.58 -60.02
C GLY A 757 -34.86 -32.21 -61.05
N ASN A 758 -35.22 -32.23 -62.34
CA ASN A 758 -34.38 -32.74 -63.42
C ASN A 758 -34.46 -31.86 -64.67
N HIS A 759 -33.30 -31.62 -65.31
CA HIS A 759 -33.27 -31.04 -66.65
C HIS A 759 -33.35 -32.13 -67.73
N ASP A 760 -34.50 -32.27 -68.37
CA ASP A 760 -34.74 -33.22 -69.45
C ASP A 760 -35.61 -32.66 -70.61
N ILE A 761 -36.04 -33.52 -71.53
CA ILE A 761 -36.81 -33.11 -72.72
C ILE A 761 -38.17 -32.45 -72.38
N ALA A 762 -38.71 -32.69 -71.19
CA ALA A 762 -39.96 -32.10 -70.72
C ALA A 762 -39.83 -30.58 -70.52
N ASP A 763 -38.65 -30.08 -70.16
CA ASP A 763 -38.42 -28.65 -69.87
C ASP A 763 -38.46 -27.74 -71.08
N PRO A 764 -37.73 -27.99 -72.19
CA PRO A 764 -37.88 -27.18 -73.39
C PRO A 764 -39.28 -27.31 -73.98
N VAL A 765 -39.95 -28.47 -73.80
CA VAL A 765 -41.37 -28.62 -74.17
C VAL A 765 -42.27 -27.75 -73.29
N ARG A 766 -41.98 -27.64 -71.99
CA ARG A 766 -42.69 -26.80 -71.04
C ARG A 766 -42.54 -25.32 -71.35
N ILE A 767 -41.32 -24.86 -71.68
CA ILE A 767 -41.05 -23.48 -72.11
C ILE A 767 -41.77 -23.17 -73.43
N LEU A 768 -41.67 -24.05 -74.44
CA LEU A 768 -42.38 -23.85 -75.72
C LEU A 768 -43.91 -23.84 -75.56
N SER A 769 -44.44 -24.67 -74.66
CA SER A 769 -45.87 -24.70 -74.36
C SER A 769 -46.33 -23.41 -73.68
N PHE A 770 -45.51 -22.85 -72.79
CA PHE A 770 -45.73 -21.55 -72.19
C PHE A 770 -45.73 -20.42 -73.24
N LEU A 771 -44.75 -20.41 -74.15
CA LEU A 771 -44.59 -19.36 -75.15
C LEU A 771 -45.67 -19.37 -76.26
N PHE A 772 -46.08 -20.55 -76.75
CA PHE A 772 -46.88 -20.64 -77.98
C PHE A 772 -48.24 -21.31 -77.84
N SER A 773 -48.46 -22.09 -76.77
CA SER A 773 -49.69 -22.89 -76.62
C SER A 773 -50.65 -22.32 -75.58
N GLY A 774 -50.32 -21.20 -74.93
CA GLY A 774 -51.13 -20.60 -73.88
C GLY A 774 -51.25 -21.48 -72.64
N ALA A 775 -50.23 -22.28 -72.35
CA ALA A 775 -50.16 -23.08 -71.13
C ALA A 775 -50.14 -22.16 -69.89
N ALA A 776 -50.51 -22.72 -68.73
CA ALA A 776 -50.40 -22.01 -67.45
C ALA A 776 -48.95 -21.52 -67.21
N PRO A 777 -48.74 -20.45 -66.43
CA PRO A 777 -47.41 -20.02 -65.98
C PRO A 777 -46.61 -21.21 -65.42
N MET A 778 -45.30 -21.19 -65.62
CA MET A 778 -44.38 -22.16 -64.99
C MET A 778 -44.44 -22.02 -63.46
N PRO A 779 -44.05 -23.07 -62.70
CA PRO A 779 -43.94 -22.98 -61.25
C PRO A 779 -43.08 -21.77 -60.83
N GLU A 780 -43.41 -21.17 -59.70
CA GLU A 780 -42.61 -20.06 -59.19
C GLU A 780 -41.18 -20.53 -58.88
N PRO A 781 -40.13 -19.72 -59.13
CA PRO A 781 -40.17 -18.31 -59.57
C PRO A 781 -40.28 -18.18 -61.11
N THR A 782 -41.36 -17.58 -61.65
CA THR A 782 -41.54 -17.40 -63.11
C THR A 782 -41.78 -15.93 -63.46
N TYR A 783 -41.30 -15.48 -64.63
CA TYR A 783 -41.42 -14.10 -65.13
C TYR A 783 -42.82 -13.50 -64.92
N PRO A 784 -42.93 -12.24 -64.46
CA PRO A 784 -41.87 -11.24 -64.28
C PRO A 784 -41.15 -11.27 -62.93
N ALA A 785 -41.40 -12.27 -62.08
CA ALA A 785 -40.74 -12.38 -60.79
C ALA A 785 -39.52 -13.30 -60.87
N CYS A 786 -38.46 -12.94 -60.15
CA CYS A 786 -37.38 -13.85 -59.80
C CYS A 786 -37.47 -14.20 -58.30
N GLY A 787 -36.86 -15.31 -57.92
CA GLY A 787 -36.82 -15.77 -56.53
C GLY A 787 -35.86 -16.94 -56.38
N SER A 788 -35.68 -17.41 -55.15
CA SER A 788 -35.03 -18.69 -54.88
C SER A 788 -35.95 -19.86 -55.27
N ASP A 789 -35.40 -21.05 -55.49
CA ASP A 789 -36.23 -22.24 -55.70
C ASP A 789 -37.09 -22.53 -54.45
N PRO A 790 -38.43 -22.54 -54.55
CA PRO A 790 -39.30 -22.91 -53.43
C PRO A 790 -39.30 -24.42 -53.16
N THR A 791 -38.79 -25.22 -54.08
CA THR A 791 -38.63 -26.67 -53.95
C THR A 791 -37.15 -27.01 -53.74
N THR A 792 -36.89 -28.13 -53.07
CA THR A 792 -35.52 -28.55 -52.74
C THR A 792 -35.15 -29.73 -53.61
N ASP A 793 -34.11 -29.59 -54.41
CA ASP A 793 -33.53 -30.67 -55.20
C ASP A 793 -31.98 -30.55 -55.28
N SER A 794 -31.38 -31.13 -56.32
CA SER A 794 -29.92 -31.19 -56.50
C SER A 794 -29.41 -30.31 -57.66
N LEU A 795 -30.28 -29.52 -58.28
CA LEU A 795 -29.92 -28.52 -59.26
C LEU A 795 -29.45 -27.26 -58.50
N GLU A 796 -28.50 -26.55 -59.08
CA GLU A 796 -27.84 -25.40 -58.45
C GLU A 796 -27.78 -24.22 -59.43
N CYS A 797 -27.62 -23.01 -58.90
CA CYS A 797 -27.44 -21.80 -59.70
C CYS A 797 -26.17 -21.07 -59.34
N ASP A 798 -25.17 -21.18 -60.21
CA ASP A 798 -23.83 -20.62 -60.00
C ASP A 798 -23.77 -19.12 -60.34
N ASP A 799 -24.47 -18.67 -61.39
CA ASP A 799 -24.43 -17.28 -61.88
C ASP A 799 -25.76 -16.88 -62.54
N PRO A 800 -26.90 -16.87 -61.81
CA PRO A 800 -28.19 -16.52 -62.40
C PRO A 800 -28.32 -15.01 -62.66
N ILE A 801 -28.98 -14.66 -63.76
CA ILE A 801 -29.46 -13.31 -64.03
C ILE A 801 -30.90 -13.20 -63.50
N CYS A 802 -31.09 -12.32 -62.52
CA CYS A 802 -32.40 -11.78 -62.17
C CYS A 802 -32.52 -10.31 -62.63
N PRO A 803 -33.38 -9.99 -63.61
CA PRO A 803 -33.60 -8.63 -64.13
C PRO A 803 -34.31 -7.66 -63.18
#